data_AF-A0A940CED3-F1
#
_entry.id   AF-A0A940CED3-F1
#
_cell.length_a   1.000
_cell.length_b   1.000
_cell.length_c   1.000
_cell.angle_alpha   90.00
_cell.angle_beta   90.00
_cell.angle_gamma   90.00
#
_symmetry.space_group_name_H-M   'P 1'
#
loop_
_entity.id
_entity.type
_entity.pdbx_description
1 polymer ?
#
loop_
_entity_poly.entity_id
_entity_poly.type
_entity_poly.pdbx_seq_one_letter_code
_entity_poly.pdbx_strand_id
1 'polypeptide(L)'
;MKKIGLLLLCVVLFLTSSCGTAGSKKKNDLLNKTKLGNTIPVPPGNINIECDLDNYLSVSAKNTSLGDYNNYLNECIKRGYTVEADNTSSYYSAYNSQGNKLLLSFYESLEEMVVAVYAPMEMETLRWPKSKVGQMVPKPDSEIGKNVRDSSDSFYLYVGDTDIDELNNYIDKCMDAGFVIDYNRTKERFVGKNEEGYQLTLRYEGFEIITVKLDSPNKSVPTDAPVTDEPLITTPVEQETIVPVPTLQPTETNTDPNTVTPTKEPSTTVTNRPTATPTNQPTATPTNRPTATPTKRPTATPTNRPTPTPTKRPTATPTNRPTATPSSGGFNTNNTITKTVNYDDKGVKITFNEIQYSSTYCTFSFTIENNSGKDLEFYSKDLNSINGYMFNIGWYSKTVTNGKKAIEKSTIYYKELMSYGINEIADMAFIFKVTDDDDWQNYFYTSPIIVETSSKKTHDYSVDYYQKAMKDKTYEKYSGKDIGYFSNKAVLERNGIKLSSYSLINSGTYKYLYLEFTNNSDVPVTIGYRDIAIDSLVASNGLWSTATILPHKTMVDVITVSSLIDEGLIDLLKINEISTIGMLLDVDHEDESDFFEERISIPVSNNPSTIDLSGKTVYDDNGVKVVFKGMALSGYSKKDLDIYFLVTNNSGRKIRIDTGYNDSSINGYMQSLGLWSTYVDNNQTVIWDGRVYSSSLEDLNISNPLEEITEIELEIELTDEHYHDIDSRMVKIKLR
;
A
#
# COMPACT_ATOMS: atom_id res chain seq x y z
N MET A 1 27.30 8.47 17.78
CA MET A 1 26.03 8.44 17.02
C MET A 1 26.38 8.28 15.56
N LYS A 2 26.32 7.05 15.05
CA LYS A 2 26.64 6.69 13.65
C LYS A 2 25.33 6.55 12.89
N LYS A 3 25.26 7.19 11.72
CA LYS A 3 24.05 7.36 10.90
C LYS A 3 23.78 6.11 10.05
N ILE A 4 22.57 5.58 10.24
CA ILE A 4 21.59 5.04 9.27
C ILE A 4 22.18 4.61 7.92
N GLY A 5 22.31 3.29 7.75
CA GLY A 5 22.46 2.61 6.47
C GLY A 5 21.10 2.17 5.94
N LEU A 6 20.86 2.54 4.68
CA LEU A 6 19.81 2.11 3.76
C LEU A 6 19.02 0.85 4.18
N LEU A 7 17.78 1.05 4.66
CA LEU A 7 16.83 -0.03 4.91
C LEU A 7 16.38 -0.63 3.56
N LEU A 8 16.93 -1.79 3.18
CA LEU A 8 16.37 -2.61 2.12
C LEU A 8 15.05 -3.17 2.62
N LEU A 9 13.94 -2.62 2.12
CA LEU A 9 12.57 -3.07 2.41
C LEU A 9 12.36 -4.48 1.84
N CYS A 10 12.81 -5.50 2.56
CA CYS A 10 12.46 -6.89 2.29
C CYS A 10 11.02 -7.11 2.75
N VAL A 11 10.07 -7.11 1.82
CA VAL A 11 8.70 -7.60 2.05
C VAL A 11 8.79 -9.10 2.35
N VAL A 12 8.87 -9.45 3.63
CA VAL A 12 8.77 -10.83 4.11
C VAL A 12 7.29 -11.20 4.12
N LEU A 13 6.87 -11.99 3.13
CA LEU A 13 5.55 -12.62 3.10
C LEU A 13 5.43 -13.61 4.25
N PHE A 14 4.49 -13.38 5.17
CA PHE A 14 4.23 -14.27 6.30
C PHE A 14 3.62 -15.61 5.84
N LEU A 15 4.35 -16.71 6.04
CA LEU A 15 3.84 -18.07 5.99
C LEU A 15 3.69 -18.66 7.40
N THR A 16 2.48 -19.05 7.80
CA THR A 16 2.28 -20.01 8.90
C THR A 16 2.00 -21.38 8.29
N SER A 17 2.93 -22.32 8.47
CA SER A 17 2.60 -23.74 8.44
C SER A 17 2.86 -24.29 9.83
N SER A 18 1.82 -24.76 10.52
CA SER A 18 1.99 -25.56 11.71
C SER A 18 2.51 -26.94 11.30
N CYS A 19 3.80 -27.20 11.53
CA CYS A 19 4.31 -28.56 11.57
C CYS A 19 5.10 -28.72 12.88
N GLY A 20 4.77 -29.79 13.61
CA GLY A 20 5.24 -30.03 14.97
C GLY A 20 6.75 -30.06 15.12
N THR A 21 7.20 -29.91 16.37
CA THR A 21 8.58 -29.89 16.83
C THR A 21 9.49 -30.88 16.08
N ALA A 22 10.20 -30.36 15.07
CA ALA A 22 11.21 -31.10 14.35
C ALA A 22 12.52 -31.11 15.16
N GLY A 23 13.07 -32.29 15.44
CA GLY A 23 14.41 -32.41 16.04
C GLY A 23 15.50 -31.83 15.13
N SER A 24 16.65 -31.43 15.70
CA SER A 24 17.72 -30.73 14.95
C SER A 24 18.23 -31.48 13.71
N LYS A 25 18.15 -32.82 13.70
CA LYS A 25 18.50 -33.66 12.55
C LYS A 25 17.59 -33.41 11.34
N LYS A 26 16.27 -33.26 11.55
CA LYS A 26 15.31 -32.98 10.47
C LYS A 26 15.45 -31.56 9.90
N LYS A 27 15.83 -30.58 10.74
CA LYS A 27 16.06 -29.20 10.32
C LYS A 27 17.32 -29.07 9.45
N ASN A 28 18.39 -29.77 9.83
CA ASN A 28 19.59 -29.91 9.01
C ASN A 28 19.25 -30.52 7.64
N ASP A 29 18.49 -31.62 7.61
CA ASP A 29 18.08 -32.25 6.35
C ASP A 29 17.24 -31.32 5.45
N LEU A 30 16.53 -30.35 6.04
CA LEU A 30 15.76 -29.36 5.30
C LEU A 30 16.67 -28.28 4.69
N LEU A 31 17.57 -27.70 5.48
CA LEU A 31 18.50 -26.67 5.02
C LEU A 31 19.51 -27.22 4.00
N ASN A 32 20.00 -28.45 4.20
CA ASN A 32 20.99 -29.08 3.33
C ASN A 32 20.45 -29.35 1.90
N LYS A 33 19.13 -29.28 1.69
CA LYS A 33 18.52 -29.36 0.35
C LYS A 33 18.61 -28.06 -0.43
N THR A 34 18.76 -26.94 0.27
CA THR A 34 18.91 -25.61 -0.34
C THR A 34 20.38 -25.39 -0.71
N LYS A 35 20.63 -24.52 -1.68
CA LYS A 35 22.01 -24.23 -2.12
C LYS A 35 22.80 -23.45 -1.07
N LEU A 36 22.15 -22.54 -0.35
CA LEU A 36 22.78 -21.66 0.63
C LEU A 36 22.63 -22.12 2.09
N GLY A 37 21.81 -23.13 2.40
CA GLY A 37 21.52 -23.52 3.78
C GLY A 37 22.73 -24.00 4.56
N ASN A 38 23.74 -24.54 3.88
CA ASN A 38 25.01 -24.96 4.50
C ASN A 38 25.91 -23.78 4.92
N THR A 39 25.62 -22.56 4.45
CA THR A 39 26.40 -21.37 4.76
C THR A 39 26.04 -20.75 6.11
N ILE A 40 24.96 -21.21 6.76
CA ILE A 40 24.46 -20.69 8.03
C ILE A 40 24.35 -21.79 9.10
N PRO A 41 24.33 -21.45 10.40
CA PRO A 41 23.91 -22.39 11.43
C PRO A 41 22.43 -22.76 11.25
N VAL A 42 22.00 -23.87 11.85
CA VAL A 42 20.57 -24.23 11.89
C VAL A 42 19.82 -23.27 12.80
N PRO A 43 18.80 -22.53 12.33
CA PRO A 43 18.05 -21.64 13.20
C PRO A 43 17.34 -22.41 14.34
N PRO A 44 17.20 -21.77 15.53
CA PRO A 44 16.38 -22.28 16.62
C PRO A 44 14.89 -22.30 16.23
N GLY A 45 14.02 -22.74 17.16
CA GLY A 45 12.57 -22.67 16.93
C GLY A 45 12.05 -23.56 15.80
N ASN A 46 10.82 -23.34 15.36
CA ASN A 46 10.24 -24.04 14.21
C ASN A 46 10.61 -23.29 12.94
N ILE A 47 11.37 -23.94 12.04
CA ILE A 47 11.88 -23.28 10.84
C ILE A 47 10.96 -23.51 9.64
N ASN A 48 10.78 -22.47 8.81
CA ASN A 48 10.14 -22.54 7.50
C ASN A 48 11.02 -21.85 6.45
N ILE A 49 11.16 -22.48 5.28
CA ILE A 49 11.88 -21.86 4.15
C ILE A 49 10.87 -20.96 3.43
N GLU A 50 11.09 -19.66 3.50
CA GLU A 50 10.25 -18.64 2.88
C GLU A 50 10.62 -18.43 1.40
N CYS A 51 11.91 -18.53 1.08
CA CYS A 51 12.43 -18.39 -0.28
C CYS A 51 13.68 -19.24 -0.45
N ASP A 52 13.80 -19.95 -1.58
CA ASP A 52 14.98 -20.75 -1.95
C ASP A 52 15.26 -20.54 -3.44
N LEU A 53 16.14 -19.58 -3.71
CA LEU A 53 16.68 -19.28 -5.03
C LEU A 53 18.18 -19.59 -5.04
N ASP A 54 18.74 -19.72 -6.24
CA ASP A 54 20.16 -20.01 -6.43
C ASP A 54 21.10 -18.98 -5.77
N ASN A 55 20.64 -17.73 -5.61
CA ASN A 55 21.40 -16.61 -5.08
C ASN A 55 20.80 -16.01 -3.80
N TYR A 56 19.68 -16.55 -3.29
CA TYR A 56 18.99 -16.00 -2.14
C TYR A 56 18.23 -17.08 -1.37
N LEU A 57 18.43 -17.13 -0.06
CA LEU A 57 17.71 -18.01 0.85
C LEU A 57 17.11 -17.17 1.97
N SER A 58 15.83 -17.38 2.27
CA SER A 58 15.16 -16.79 3.42
C SER A 58 14.48 -17.86 4.25
N VAL A 59 14.73 -17.85 5.56
CA VAL A 59 14.21 -18.82 6.52
C VAL A 59 13.59 -18.07 7.69
N SER A 60 12.34 -18.35 8.01
CA SER A 60 11.72 -17.91 9.26
C SER A 60 11.91 -18.96 10.34
N ALA A 61 12.09 -18.52 11.58
CA ALA A 61 12.29 -19.34 12.76
C ALA A 61 11.36 -18.86 13.88
N LYS A 62 10.20 -19.52 14.01
CA LYS A 62 9.16 -19.19 14.99
C LYS A 62 9.41 -19.82 16.35
N ASN A 63 8.81 -19.25 17.40
CA ASN A 63 9.03 -19.64 18.79
C ASN A 63 10.51 -19.48 19.17
N THR A 64 11.09 -18.36 18.77
CA THR A 64 12.48 -17.97 19.04
C THR A 64 12.46 -16.81 20.02
N SER A 65 13.14 -16.94 21.15
CA SER A 65 13.30 -15.85 22.11
C SER A 65 14.44 -14.90 21.71
N LEU A 66 14.51 -13.71 22.31
CA LEU A 66 15.67 -12.82 22.15
C LEU A 66 17.00 -13.50 22.55
N GLY A 67 16.96 -14.38 23.57
CA GLY A 67 18.10 -15.19 23.97
C GLY A 67 18.54 -16.17 22.88
N ASP A 68 17.58 -16.81 22.20
CA ASP A 68 17.85 -17.71 21.09
C ASP A 68 18.40 -16.96 19.88
N TYR A 69 17.87 -15.77 19.56
CA TYR A 69 18.41 -14.87 18.54
C TYR A 69 19.88 -14.53 18.83
N ASN A 70 20.19 -14.06 20.04
CA ASN A 70 21.55 -13.69 20.43
C ASN A 70 22.51 -14.89 20.37
N ASN A 71 22.06 -16.08 20.78
CA ASN A 71 22.84 -17.31 20.65
C ASN A 71 23.08 -17.67 19.18
N TYR A 72 22.06 -17.57 18.34
CA TYR A 72 22.17 -17.84 16.90
C TYR A 72 23.11 -16.85 16.20
N LEU A 73 22.99 -15.56 16.52
CA LEU A 73 23.89 -14.51 16.05
C LEU A 73 25.35 -14.85 16.39
N ASN A 74 25.62 -15.27 17.63
CA ASN A 74 26.96 -15.71 18.03
C ASN A 74 27.46 -16.91 17.22
N GLU A 75 26.60 -17.84 16.84
CA GLU A 75 26.96 -18.96 15.96
C GLU A 75 27.20 -18.52 14.50
N CYS A 76 26.48 -17.52 14.00
CA CYS A 76 26.74 -16.89 12.71
C CYS A 76 28.10 -16.17 12.70
N ILE A 77 28.41 -15.42 13.76
CA ILE A 77 29.71 -14.77 13.96
C ILE A 77 30.84 -15.81 13.97
N LYS A 78 30.67 -16.93 14.67
CA LYS A 78 31.63 -18.06 14.65
C LYS A 78 31.80 -18.69 13.27
N ARG A 79 30.78 -18.61 12.40
CA ARG A 79 30.85 -19.02 11.00
C ARG A 79 31.49 -17.99 10.08
N GLY A 80 31.97 -16.88 10.62
CA GLY A 80 32.75 -15.88 9.89
C GLY A 80 31.93 -14.74 9.30
N TYR A 81 30.64 -14.61 9.64
CA TYR A 81 29.85 -13.43 9.27
C TYR A 81 30.23 -12.23 10.14
N THR A 82 31.41 -11.66 9.87
CA THR A 82 32.04 -10.59 10.66
C THR A 82 32.53 -9.43 9.80
N VAL A 83 32.52 -9.57 8.47
CA VAL A 83 33.00 -8.53 7.56
C VAL A 83 31.89 -7.50 7.36
N GLU A 84 32.24 -6.22 7.53
CA GLU A 84 31.30 -5.08 7.44
C GLU A 84 30.02 -5.29 8.25
N ALA A 85 30.20 -5.73 9.50
CA ALA A 85 29.06 -6.01 10.37
C ALA A 85 28.33 -4.72 10.79
N ASP A 86 27.02 -4.72 10.59
CA ASP A 86 26.08 -3.76 11.18
C ASP A 86 25.18 -4.49 12.18
N ASN A 87 24.99 -3.90 13.36
CA ASN A 87 24.35 -4.58 14.49
C ASN A 87 23.52 -3.60 15.33
N THR A 88 22.25 -3.93 15.50
CA THR A 88 21.30 -3.29 16.43
C THR A 88 20.71 -4.34 17.37
N SER A 89 19.80 -3.96 18.26
CA SER A 89 19.16 -4.91 19.19
C SER A 89 18.30 -5.98 18.52
N SER A 90 17.80 -5.72 17.30
CA SER A 90 16.86 -6.60 16.58
C SER A 90 17.27 -6.88 15.14
N TYR A 91 18.44 -6.39 14.70
CA TYR A 91 18.93 -6.57 13.34
C TYR A 91 20.44 -6.79 13.33
N TYR A 92 20.89 -7.69 12.47
CA TYR A 92 22.31 -7.89 12.21
C TYR A 92 22.53 -8.14 10.72
N SER A 93 23.52 -7.49 10.12
CA SER A 93 24.00 -7.88 8.79
C SER A 93 25.50 -7.90 8.71
N ALA A 94 26.06 -8.91 8.04
CA ALA A 94 27.49 -8.99 7.80
C ALA A 94 27.78 -9.92 6.62
N TYR A 95 28.96 -9.78 6.03
CA TYR A 95 29.48 -10.71 5.05
C TYR A 95 30.37 -11.75 5.72
N ASN A 96 30.45 -12.94 5.12
CA ASN A 96 31.53 -13.89 5.40
C ASN A 96 32.69 -13.73 4.42
N SER A 97 33.81 -14.40 4.67
CA SER A 97 35.01 -14.31 3.82
C SER A 97 34.82 -14.86 2.40
N GLN A 98 33.73 -15.58 2.14
CA GLN A 98 33.36 -16.03 0.79
C GLN A 98 32.45 -15.03 0.07
N GLY A 99 32.04 -13.93 0.72
CA GLY A 99 31.17 -12.89 0.15
C GLY A 99 29.68 -13.15 0.28
N ASN A 100 29.25 -14.19 1.03
CA ASN A 100 27.83 -14.36 1.31
C ASN A 100 27.41 -13.29 2.30
N LYS A 101 26.28 -12.61 2.05
CA LYS A 101 25.73 -11.61 2.95
C LYS A 101 24.64 -12.25 3.81
N LEU A 102 24.80 -12.18 5.13
CA LEU A 102 23.78 -12.57 6.10
C LEU A 102 23.00 -11.33 6.53
N LEU A 103 21.68 -11.46 6.61
CA LEU A 103 20.79 -10.53 7.30
C LEU A 103 19.97 -11.33 8.31
N LEU A 104 19.96 -10.87 9.55
CA LEU A 104 19.15 -11.39 10.63
C LEU A 104 18.19 -10.29 11.11
N SER A 105 16.93 -10.64 11.31
CA SER A 105 15.94 -9.77 11.92
C SER A 105 15.20 -10.51 13.02
N PHE A 106 14.97 -9.85 14.14
CA PHE A 106 14.23 -10.39 15.28
C PHE A 106 12.99 -9.56 15.58
N TYR A 107 11.83 -10.20 15.55
CA TYR A 107 10.54 -9.60 15.83
C TYR A 107 10.06 -10.08 17.19
N GLU A 108 10.33 -9.29 18.23
CA GLU A 108 10.03 -9.65 19.62
C GLU A 108 8.55 -9.95 19.85
N SER A 109 7.66 -9.14 19.28
CA SER A 109 6.19 -9.33 19.39
C SER A 109 5.67 -10.60 18.71
N LEU A 110 6.44 -11.18 17.79
CA LEU A 110 6.08 -12.39 17.05
C LEU A 110 6.84 -13.63 17.53
N GLU A 111 7.77 -13.47 18.49
CA GLU A 111 8.75 -14.50 18.88
C GLU A 111 9.38 -15.18 17.65
N GLU A 112 9.79 -14.36 16.67
CA GLU A 112 10.21 -14.83 15.36
C GLU A 112 11.55 -14.20 14.94
N MET A 113 12.44 -15.05 14.44
CA MET A 113 13.68 -14.61 13.79
C MET A 113 13.61 -14.93 12.30
N VAL A 114 14.00 -13.97 11.46
CA VAL A 114 14.19 -14.18 10.03
C VAL A 114 15.68 -14.21 9.74
N VAL A 115 16.10 -15.23 8.97
CA VAL A 115 17.47 -15.44 8.52
C VAL A 115 17.46 -15.38 6.99
N ALA A 116 18.08 -14.35 6.43
CA ALA A 116 18.25 -14.18 5.00
C ALA A 116 19.73 -14.25 4.63
N VAL A 117 20.03 -14.95 3.55
CA VAL A 117 21.39 -15.12 3.02
C VAL A 117 21.40 -14.87 1.54
N TYR A 118 22.29 -13.98 1.10
CA TYR A 118 22.57 -13.75 -0.32
C TYR A 118 23.87 -14.44 -0.70
N ALA A 119 23.86 -15.13 -1.84
CA ALA A 119 25.08 -15.64 -2.44
C ALA A 119 26.01 -14.47 -2.84
N PRO A 120 27.33 -14.70 -2.94
CA PRO A 120 28.26 -13.69 -3.41
C PRO A 120 27.92 -13.26 -4.83
N MET A 121 28.13 -11.98 -5.14
CA MET A 121 27.96 -11.50 -6.51
C MET A 121 29.01 -12.16 -7.42
N GLU A 122 28.55 -12.90 -8.43
CA GLU A 122 29.45 -13.43 -9.46
C GLU A 122 30.01 -12.27 -10.31
N MET A 123 31.32 -12.07 -10.21
CA MET A 123 32.07 -11.05 -10.95
C MET A 123 32.85 -11.67 -12.12
N GLU A 124 33.12 -10.86 -13.14
CA GLU A 124 33.92 -11.23 -14.31
C GLU A 124 35.03 -10.19 -14.57
N THR A 125 35.75 -10.32 -15.68
CA THR A 125 36.69 -9.27 -16.12
C THR A 125 35.91 -8.02 -16.50
N LEU A 126 36.23 -6.89 -15.88
CA LEU A 126 35.59 -5.61 -16.14
C LEU A 126 35.72 -5.22 -17.61
N ARG A 127 34.58 -5.00 -18.26
CA ARG A 127 34.52 -4.52 -19.64
C ARG A 127 34.05 -3.07 -19.63
N TRP A 128 35.00 -2.15 -19.52
CA TRP A 128 34.67 -0.73 -19.50
C TRP A 128 33.93 -0.30 -20.79
N PRO A 129 32.82 0.44 -20.69
CA PRO A 129 32.06 0.89 -21.85
C PRO A 129 32.93 1.69 -22.83
N LYS A 130 32.87 1.33 -24.11
CA LYS A 130 33.58 2.03 -25.20
C LYS A 130 32.75 3.14 -25.84
N SER A 131 31.49 3.26 -25.44
CA SER A 131 30.53 4.28 -25.88
C SER A 131 31.01 5.69 -25.53
N LYS A 132 30.41 6.72 -26.16
CA LYS A 132 30.73 8.14 -25.86
C LYS A 132 30.60 8.40 -24.36
N VAL A 133 29.53 7.89 -23.74
CA VAL A 133 29.27 8.01 -22.30
C VAL A 133 30.30 7.29 -21.43
N GLY A 134 30.79 6.12 -21.86
CA GLY A 134 31.88 5.41 -21.18
C GLY A 134 33.21 6.14 -21.17
N GLN A 135 33.45 6.99 -22.18
CA GLN A 135 34.66 7.81 -22.28
C GLN A 135 34.57 9.10 -21.46
N MET A 136 33.38 9.49 -20.97
CA MET A 136 33.20 10.67 -20.12
C MET A 136 33.62 10.43 -18.67
N VAL A 137 33.62 9.17 -18.23
CA VAL A 137 33.96 8.78 -16.87
C VAL A 137 35.31 8.07 -16.91
N PRO A 138 36.30 8.44 -16.08
CA PRO A 138 37.56 7.72 -16.03
C PRO A 138 37.31 6.24 -15.67
N LYS A 139 38.09 5.32 -16.26
CA LYS A 139 38.02 3.90 -15.86
C LYS A 139 38.58 3.76 -14.42
N PRO A 140 37.93 3.00 -13.52
CA PRO A 140 38.48 2.66 -12.21
C PRO A 140 39.71 1.76 -12.35
N ASP A 141 40.51 1.67 -11.28
CA ASP A 141 41.77 0.91 -11.31
C ASP A 141 41.53 -0.61 -11.31
N SER A 142 40.39 -1.07 -10.77
CA SER A 142 40.01 -2.47 -10.76
C SER A 142 39.74 -3.03 -12.16
N GLU A 143 40.15 -4.28 -12.37
CA GLU A 143 39.91 -5.07 -13.58
C GLU A 143 38.77 -6.09 -13.38
N ILE A 144 38.06 -6.03 -12.26
CA ILE A 144 36.98 -6.94 -11.88
C ILE A 144 35.65 -6.18 -11.91
N GLY A 145 34.65 -6.74 -12.57
CA GLY A 145 33.33 -6.11 -12.60
C GLY A 145 32.27 -6.96 -13.27
N LYS A 146 31.08 -6.39 -13.36
CA LYS A 146 29.91 -7.00 -13.98
C LYS A 146 29.10 -5.94 -14.69
N ASN A 147 28.97 -6.08 -16.01
CA ASN A 147 28.17 -5.15 -16.79
C ASN A 147 26.69 -5.50 -16.68
N VAL A 148 25.86 -4.49 -16.42
CA VAL A 148 24.41 -4.67 -16.28
C VAL A 148 23.66 -4.00 -17.44
N ARG A 149 24.03 -2.77 -17.79
CA ARG A 149 23.50 -2.02 -18.93
C ARG A 149 24.60 -1.18 -19.57
N ASP A 150 24.69 -1.19 -20.89
CA ASP A 150 25.57 -0.31 -21.69
C ASP A 150 24.80 0.11 -22.94
N SER A 151 24.50 1.40 -23.06
CA SER A 151 23.83 2.01 -24.21
C SER A 151 24.59 3.24 -24.70
N SER A 152 24.10 3.88 -25.75
CA SER A 152 24.67 5.15 -26.25
C SER A 152 24.61 6.29 -25.23
N ASP A 153 23.62 6.25 -24.33
CA ASP A 153 23.22 7.39 -23.50
C ASP A 153 23.29 7.12 -22.00
N SER A 154 23.54 5.87 -21.59
CA SER A 154 23.74 5.52 -20.19
C SER A 154 24.57 4.24 -20.04
N PHE A 155 25.17 4.05 -18.88
CA PHE A 155 25.68 2.75 -18.49
C PHE A 155 25.52 2.52 -16.98
N TYR A 156 25.45 1.25 -16.61
CA TYR A 156 25.34 0.77 -15.24
C TYR A 156 26.15 -0.52 -15.11
N LEU A 157 27.13 -0.51 -14.21
CA LEU A 157 28.01 -1.66 -13.95
C LEU A 157 28.42 -1.72 -12.49
N TYR A 158 28.79 -2.92 -12.06
CA TYR A 158 29.48 -3.14 -10.79
C TYR A 158 30.98 -3.27 -11.03
N VAL A 159 31.77 -2.77 -10.10
CA VAL A 159 33.22 -2.91 -10.04
C VAL A 159 33.53 -3.58 -8.70
N GLY A 160 34.24 -4.70 -8.73
CA GLY A 160 34.67 -5.42 -7.53
C GLY A 160 36.12 -5.08 -7.16
N ASP A 161 36.59 -5.59 -6.04
CA ASP A 161 37.96 -5.32 -5.55
C ASP A 161 38.20 -3.80 -5.47
N THR A 162 37.23 -3.11 -4.86
CA THR A 162 37.26 -1.65 -4.69
C THR A 162 36.70 -1.32 -3.31
N ASP A 163 37.59 -1.03 -2.37
CA ASP A 163 37.20 -0.66 -1.01
C ASP A 163 36.64 0.79 -0.93
N ILE A 164 36.22 1.21 0.26
CA ILE A 164 35.63 2.53 0.47
C ILE A 164 36.63 3.69 0.24
N ASP A 165 37.91 3.49 0.52
CA ASP A 165 38.95 4.51 0.31
C ASP A 165 39.27 4.63 -1.18
N GLU A 166 39.31 3.50 -1.90
CA GLU A 166 39.45 3.43 -3.35
C GLU A 166 38.25 4.05 -4.07
N LEU A 167 37.02 3.83 -3.57
CA LEU A 167 35.84 4.55 -4.05
C LEU A 167 36.02 6.06 -3.91
N ASN A 168 36.50 6.53 -2.76
CA ASN A 168 36.70 7.96 -2.52
C ASN A 168 37.77 8.57 -3.43
N ASN A 169 38.86 7.84 -3.69
CA ASN A 169 39.87 8.23 -4.69
C ASN A 169 39.27 8.25 -6.10
N TYR A 170 38.39 7.31 -6.43
CA TYR A 170 37.72 7.25 -7.72
C TYR A 170 36.69 8.37 -7.90
N ILE A 171 35.98 8.75 -6.83
CA ILE A 171 35.11 9.94 -6.80
C ILE A 171 35.94 11.18 -7.14
N ASP A 172 37.12 11.35 -6.54
CA ASP A 172 37.99 12.50 -6.82
C ASP A 172 38.41 12.55 -8.30
N LYS A 173 38.81 11.40 -8.89
CA LYS A 173 39.10 11.30 -10.33
C LYS A 173 37.89 11.69 -11.21
N CYS A 174 36.68 11.31 -10.80
CA CYS A 174 35.47 11.64 -11.54
C CYS A 174 35.09 13.13 -11.40
N MET A 175 35.32 13.73 -10.23
CA MET A 175 35.15 15.17 -10.02
C MET A 175 36.15 15.96 -10.89
N ASP A 176 37.41 15.52 -10.98
CA ASP A 176 38.42 16.09 -11.88
C ASP A 176 38.03 15.96 -13.36
N ALA A 177 37.25 14.94 -13.71
CA ALA A 177 36.66 14.76 -15.04
C ALA A 177 35.43 15.65 -15.32
N GLY A 178 35.05 16.52 -14.37
CA GLY A 178 34.05 17.57 -14.57
C GLY A 178 32.69 17.32 -13.92
N PHE A 179 32.51 16.24 -13.15
CA PHE A 179 31.25 15.97 -12.45
C PHE A 179 31.12 16.77 -11.15
N VAL A 180 31.08 18.10 -11.23
CA VAL A 180 31.11 19.00 -10.06
C VAL A 180 29.85 19.86 -9.90
N ILE A 181 28.81 19.63 -10.71
CA ILE A 181 27.56 20.39 -10.69
C ILE A 181 26.49 19.63 -9.89
N ASP A 182 25.70 20.34 -9.07
CA ASP A 182 24.60 19.80 -8.24
C ASP A 182 24.96 18.55 -7.43
N TYR A 183 26.21 18.45 -6.96
CA TYR A 183 26.70 17.20 -6.41
C TYR A 183 26.36 17.01 -4.93
N ASN A 184 26.16 15.75 -4.54
CA ASN A 184 26.07 15.30 -3.17
C ASN A 184 27.10 14.18 -2.95
N ARG A 185 27.90 14.31 -1.90
CA ARG A 185 28.95 13.35 -1.54
C ARG A 185 28.83 12.93 -0.09
N THR A 186 28.85 11.61 0.13
CA THR A 186 29.08 10.96 1.41
C THR A 186 30.29 10.03 1.27
N LYS A 187 30.66 9.32 2.35
CA LYS A 187 31.75 8.33 2.29
C LYS A 187 31.44 7.13 1.38
N GLU A 188 30.16 6.79 1.25
CA GLU A 188 29.68 5.58 0.55
C GLU A 188 28.95 5.92 -0.75
N ARG A 189 28.75 7.21 -1.06
CA ARG A 189 27.94 7.61 -2.21
C ARG A 189 28.41 8.94 -2.78
N PHE A 190 28.33 9.04 -4.09
CA PHE A 190 28.47 10.29 -4.82
C PHE A 190 27.39 10.38 -5.90
N VAL A 191 26.80 11.55 -6.05
CA VAL A 191 25.96 11.92 -7.20
C VAL A 191 26.42 13.29 -7.66
N GLY A 192 26.70 13.48 -8.94
CA GLY A 192 27.11 14.78 -9.48
C GLY A 192 26.92 14.85 -10.99
N LYS A 193 26.76 16.07 -11.52
CA LYS A 193 26.56 16.32 -12.95
C LYS A 193 27.77 16.97 -13.58
N ASN A 194 27.97 16.74 -14.88
CA ASN A 194 28.91 17.51 -15.70
C ASN A 194 28.23 18.70 -16.38
N GLU A 195 29.00 19.55 -17.07
CA GLU A 195 28.49 20.74 -17.79
C GLU A 195 27.46 20.40 -18.88
N GLU A 196 27.56 19.22 -19.49
CA GLU A 196 26.60 18.72 -20.48
C GLU A 196 25.30 18.21 -19.84
N GLY A 197 25.22 18.13 -18.50
CA GLY A 197 24.05 17.71 -17.73
C GLY A 197 23.96 16.20 -17.45
N TYR A 198 24.96 15.40 -17.82
CA TYR A 198 25.00 13.97 -17.51
C TYR A 198 25.21 13.77 -16.01
N GLN A 199 24.45 12.85 -15.40
CA GLN A 199 24.52 12.58 -13.97
C GLN A 199 25.28 11.28 -13.69
N LEU A 200 26.40 11.39 -12.98
CA LEU A 200 27.17 10.26 -12.46
C LEU A 200 26.66 9.92 -11.06
N THR A 201 26.40 8.63 -10.81
CA THR A 201 26.13 8.07 -9.49
C THR A 201 27.14 6.98 -9.19
N LEU A 202 27.85 7.12 -8.06
CA LEU A 202 28.77 6.13 -7.50
C LEU A 202 28.25 5.71 -6.13
N ARG A 203 28.29 4.41 -5.82
CA ARG A 203 27.83 3.88 -4.53
C ARG A 203 28.68 2.70 -4.09
N TYR A 204 29.01 2.63 -2.80
CA TYR A 204 29.57 1.44 -2.15
C TYR A 204 28.42 0.48 -1.80
N GLU A 205 28.48 -0.76 -2.31
CA GLU A 205 27.45 -1.79 -2.09
C GLU A 205 27.81 -2.75 -0.94
N GLY A 206 29.03 -2.63 -0.41
CA GLY A 206 29.61 -3.53 0.58
C GLY A 206 30.42 -4.66 -0.05
N PHE A 207 31.32 -5.24 0.73
CA PHE A 207 32.24 -6.30 0.33
C PHE A 207 33.14 -5.92 -0.87
N GLU A 208 33.74 -4.72 -0.82
CA GLU A 208 34.65 -4.20 -1.85
C GLU A 208 34.01 -4.11 -3.24
N ILE A 209 32.70 -3.85 -3.28
CA ILE A 209 31.94 -3.68 -4.52
C ILE A 209 31.42 -2.25 -4.57
N ILE A 210 31.65 -1.59 -5.71
CA ILE A 210 31.04 -0.31 -6.04
C ILE A 210 30.14 -0.44 -7.26
N THR A 211 29.17 0.45 -7.31
CA THR A 211 28.31 0.68 -8.46
C THR A 211 28.77 1.94 -9.19
N VAL A 212 28.85 1.88 -10.51
CA VAL A 212 29.09 3.03 -11.40
C VAL A 212 27.92 3.17 -12.37
N LYS A 213 27.24 4.32 -12.30
CA LYS A 213 26.11 4.65 -13.17
C LYS A 213 26.27 6.03 -13.78
N LEU A 214 26.10 6.15 -15.10
CA LEU A 214 25.99 7.43 -15.78
C LEU A 214 24.67 7.50 -16.54
N ASP A 215 23.88 8.54 -16.31
CA ASP A 215 22.62 8.83 -17.01
C ASP A 215 22.72 10.13 -17.83
N SER A 216 22.06 10.17 -18.98
CA SER A 216 21.97 11.37 -19.83
C SER A 216 21.02 12.44 -19.26
N PRO A 217 21.15 13.71 -19.67
CA PRO A 217 20.36 14.84 -19.14
C PRO A 217 18.86 14.73 -19.46
N ASN A 218 18.49 13.97 -20.50
CA ASN A 218 17.10 13.81 -20.96
C ASN A 218 16.35 12.71 -20.21
N LYS A 219 17.01 11.97 -19.29
CA LYS A 219 16.32 11.04 -18.42
C LYS A 219 15.69 11.85 -17.28
N SER A 220 14.43 12.23 -17.45
CA SER A 220 13.60 12.70 -16.34
C SER A 220 13.67 11.66 -15.22
N VAL A 221 14.14 12.08 -14.05
CA VAL A 221 14.00 11.30 -12.82
C VAL A 221 12.50 10.97 -12.66
N PRO A 222 12.12 9.70 -12.46
CA PRO A 222 10.73 9.36 -12.17
C PRO A 222 10.27 10.12 -10.92
N THR A 223 9.25 10.96 -11.06
CA THR A 223 8.49 11.56 -9.95
C THR A 223 7.43 10.61 -9.38
N ASP A 224 7.44 9.33 -9.73
CA ASP A 224 6.48 8.33 -9.22
C ASP A 224 7.16 7.02 -8.81
N ALA A 225 8.06 7.09 -7.84
CA ALA A 225 8.38 5.96 -6.96
C ALA A 225 8.03 6.38 -5.52
N PRO A 226 7.42 5.49 -4.71
CA PRO A 226 6.90 5.85 -3.40
C PRO A 226 8.01 6.44 -2.54
N VAL A 227 7.74 7.62 -2.00
CA VAL A 227 8.47 8.19 -0.87
C VAL A 227 8.35 7.18 0.26
N THR A 228 9.39 6.37 0.45
CA THR A 228 9.65 5.81 1.78
C THR A 228 10.07 6.99 2.63
N ASP A 229 9.17 7.45 3.50
CA ASP A 229 9.51 8.34 4.60
C ASP A 229 10.66 7.71 5.40
N GLU A 230 11.89 8.17 5.13
CA GLU A 230 12.92 8.24 6.16
C GLU A 230 13.01 9.70 6.62
N PRO A 231 12.93 9.95 7.94
CA PRO A 231 12.81 11.29 8.49
C PRO A 231 14.09 12.11 8.23
N LEU A 232 13.90 13.34 7.74
CA LEU A 232 14.92 14.38 7.75
C LEU A 232 15.30 14.70 9.21
N ILE A 233 16.37 14.10 9.71
CA ILE A 233 17.08 14.59 10.89
C ILE A 233 17.88 15.81 10.45
N THR A 234 17.28 16.99 10.58
CA THR A 234 18.03 18.26 10.60
C THR A 234 18.42 18.56 12.04
N THR A 235 19.72 18.73 12.26
CA THR A 235 20.24 19.45 13.43
C THR A 235 20.99 20.69 12.95
N PRO A 236 20.99 21.76 13.75
CA PRO A 236 21.05 23.14 13.28
C PRO A 236 22.49 23.56 12.95
N VAL A 237 22.65 24.33 11.87
CA VAL A 237 23.87 25.09 11.61
C VAL A 237 23.65 26.52 12.08
N GLU A 238 24.60 26.94 12.90
CA GLU A 238 24.79 28.22 13.56
C GLU A 238 24.66 29.42 12.62
N GLN A 239 23.94 30.44 13.08
CA GLN A 239 23.80 31.75 12.43
C GLN A 239 25.16 32.45 12.33
N GLU A 240 25.52 32.91 11.13
CA GLU A 240 26.28 34.15 10.99
C GLU A 240 25.54 35.16 10.13
N THR A 241 25.47 36.36 10.71
CA THR A 241 24.82 37.60 10.29
C THR A 241 25.29 38.15 8.95
N ILE A 242 24.35 38.63 8.11
CA ILE A 242 24.65 39.66 7.09
C ILE A 242 23.56 40.75 7.07
N VAL A 243 24.05 41.98 7.08
CA VAL A 243 23.44 43.32 7.16
C VAL A 243 22.53 43.67 5.95
N PRO A 244 21.50 44.53 6.08
CA PRO A 244 20.54 44.82 5.00
C PRO A 244 20.84 46.13 4.25
N VAL A 245 20.68 46.15 2.92
CA VAL A 245 20.53 47.38 2.11
C VAL A 245 19.85 47.02 0.75
N PRO A 246 19.23 47.95 -0.02
CA PRO A 246 17.83 48.38 0.12
C PRO A 246 16.97 48.22 -1.15
N THR A 247 15.68 48.48 -0.94
CA THR A 247 14.52 48.68 -1.82
C THR A 247 14.71 49.27 -3.23
N LEU A 248 13.91 48.76 -4.19
CA LEU A 248 13.38 49.52 -5.32
C LEU A 248 11.91 49.17 -5.60
N GLN A 249 11.05 50.19 -5.50
CA GLN A 249 9.64 50.25 -5.94
C GLN A 249 9.53 50.12 -7.47
N PRO A 250 8.30 49.86 -7.97
CA PRO A 250 7.78 50.69 -9.05
C PRO A 250 6.37 51.24 -8.77
N THR A 251 6.34 52.56 -8.59
CA THR A 251 5.48 53.58 -9.23
C THR A 251 4.04 53.22 -9.64
N GLU A 252 3.08 53.69 -8.84
CA GLU A 252 1.72 54.02 -9.28
C GLU A 252 1.71 55.30 -10.13
N THR A 253 0.84 55.36 -11.13
CA THR A 253 0.44 56.62 -11.76
C THR A 253 -1.04 56.89 -11.47
N ASN A 254 -1.26 57.92 -10.66
CA ASN A 254 -2.52 58.56 -10.36
C ASN A 254 -2.90 59.55 -11.47
N THR A 255 -4.18 59.60 -11.84
CA THR A 255 -4.84 60.85 -12.28
C THR A 255 -6.22 60.94 -11.63
N ASP A 256 -6.34 61.91 -10.75
CA ASP A 256 -7.51 62.37 -9.98
C ASP A 256 -8.17 63.60 -10.71
N PRO A 257 -9.06 64.43 -10.12
CA PRO A 257 -10.48 64.28 -9.75
C PRO A 257 -11.45 65.30 -10.42
N ASN A 258 -12.74 65.17 -10.04
CA ASN A 258 -13.78 66.20 -9.82
C ASN A 258 -14.66 66.67 -10.99
N THR A 259 -16.00 66.51 -10.87
CA THR A 259 -16.95 67.60 -10.53
C THR A 259 -18.46 67.20 -10.44
N VAL A 260 -19.04 67.44 -9.25
CA VAL A 260 -20.42 67.89 -8.84
C VAL A 260 -21.76 67.24 -9.34
N THR A 261 -22.40 66.48 -8.42
CA THR A 261 -23.76 66.64 -7.78
C THR A 261 -25.09 66.70 -8.62
N PRO A 262 -26.32 66.73 -8.04
CA PRO A 262 -27.28 65.61 -8.00
C PRO A 262 -28.67 65.91 -8.62
N THR A 263 -29.52 64.91 -8.91
CA THR A 263 -30.94 65.20 -9.17
C THR A 263 -31.93 64.10 -8.76
N LYS A 264 -33.07 64.59 -8.26
CA LYS A 264 -34.23 63.96 -7.64
C LYS A 264 -35.15 63.20 -8.62
N GLU A 265 -35.58 62.00 -8.19
CA GLU A 265 -36.98 61.51 -8.07
C GLU A 265 -37.84 61.27 -9.36
N PRO A 266 -39.03 60.61 -9.27
CA PRO A 266 -39.24 59.23 -9.77
C PRO A 266 -40.36 59.13 -10.83
N SER A 267 -40.59 57.94 -11.41
CA SER A 267 -41.91 57.61 -11.97
C SER A 267 -42.21 56.11 -12.04
N THR A 268 -43.44 55.84 -11.63
CA THR A 268 -44.31 54.65 -11.56
C THR A 268 -44.60 53.94 -12.88
N THR A 269 -44.90 52.63 -12.82
CA THR A 269 -46.21 51.93 -13.10
C THR A 269 -45.96 50.40 -13.11
N VAL A 270 -46.37 49.61 -12.12
CA VAL A 270 -47.67 48.95 -11.86
C VAL A 270 -48.20 48.03 -12.98
N THR A 271 -48.28 46.72 -12.70
CA THR A 271 -49.43 45.84 -13.03
C THR A 271 -49.58 44.76 -11.97
N ASN A 272 -50.79 44.69 -11.39
CA ASN A 272 -51.24 43.78 -10.33
C ASN A 272 -51.92 42.52 -10.89
N ARG A 273 -52.06 41.49 -10.01
CA ARG A 273 -53.31 40.72 -9.68
C ARG A 273 -53.25 39.19 -9.93
N PRO A 274 -53.91 38.30 -9.13
CA PRO A 274 -54.13 38.29 -7.68
C PRO A 274 -53.88 36.90 -7.00
N THR A 275 -53.82 36.94 -5.66
CA THR A 275 -54.03 35.85 -4.70
C THR A 275 -55.52 35.47 -4.54
N ALA A 276 -55.79 34.21 -4.17
CA ALA A 276 -57.06 33.79 -3.57
C ALA A 276 -56.81 32.81 -2.39
N THR A 277 -57.57 33.05 -1.33
CA THR A 277 -57.50 32.60 0.08
C THR A 277 -58.24 31.27 0.37
N PRO A 278 -58.14 30.70 1.60
CA PRO A 278 -58.37 29.29 1.90
C PRO A 278 -59.81 28.97 2.36
N THR A 279 -60.16 27.67 2.39
CA THR A 279 -61.38 27.15 3.03
C THR A 279 -61.15 25.86 3.82
N ASN A 280 -61.84 25.77 4.96
CA ASN A 280 -61.73 24.81 6.07
C ASN A 280 -62.50 23.48 5.88
N GLN A 281 -61.89 22.38 6.41
CA GLN A 281 -62.45 21.22 7.16
C GLN A 281 -63.56 20.32 6.54
N PRO A 282 -63.65 19.00 6.88
CA PRO A 282 -63.68 18.49 8.27
C PRO A 282 -62.88 17.22 8.61
N THR A 283 -62.61 17.08 9.91
CA THR A 283 -62.12 15.91 10.65
C THR A 283 -63.18 14.79 10.80
N ALA A 284 -62.75 13.52 10.72
CA ALA A 284 -63.40 12.41 11.42
C ALA A 284 -62.41 11.30 11.81
N THR A 285 -62.55 10.91 13.08
CA THR A 285 -61.96 9.91 13.99
C THR A 285 -61.53 8.51 13.49
N PRO A 286 -60.66 7.80 14.27
CA PRO A 286 -60.08 6.50 13.91
C PRO A 286 -60.99 5.31 14.23
N THR A 287 -60.94 4.25 13.42
CA THR A 287 -61.61 2.97 13.73
C THR A 287 -60.72 1.75 13.46
N ASN A 288 -60.90 0.78 14.35
CA ASN A 288 -60.07 -0.39 14.60
C ASN A 288 -59.97 -1.41 13.45
N ARG A 289 -58.77 -2.02 13.42
CA ARG A 289 -58.36 -3.26 12.77
C ARG A 289 -59.36 -4.42 12.95
N PRO A 290 -59.79 -5.10 11.87
CA PRO A 290 -60.29 -6.47 11.95
C PRO A 290 -59.21 -7.47 11.53
N THR A 291 -58.89 -8.39 12.44
CA THR A 291 -58.23 -9.67 12.14
C THR A 291 -59.21 -10.61 11.45
N ALA A 292 -58.85 -11.16 10.29
CA ALA A 292 -59.54 -12.29 9.68
C ALA A 292 -58.61 -13.51 9.58
N THR A 293 -59.04 -14.58 10.24
CA THR A 293 -58.48 -15.92 10.33
C THR A 293 -58.69 -16.73 9.02
N PRO A 294 -57.90 -17.80 8.80
CA PRO A 294 -57.93 -18.59 7.57
C PRO A 294 -59.08 -19.61 7.54
N THR A 295 -59.83 -19.68 6.44
CA THR A 295 -60.83 -20.73 6.17
C THR A 295 -60.29 -21.83 5.26
N LYS A 296 -60.55 -23.10 5.64
CA LYS A 296 -60.18 -24.33 4.93
C LYS A 296 -61.21 -24.74 3.83
N ARG A 297 -60.67 -25.49 2.85
CA ARG A 297 -61.26 -26.57 2.00
C ARG A 297 -62.08 -26.10 0.75
N PRO A 298 -62.19 -26.89 -0.36
CA PRO A 298 -61.91 -28.34 -0.48
C PRO A 298 -61.20 -28.89 -1.73
N THR A 299 -60.74 -30.14 -1.55
CA THR A 299 -60.20 -31.12 -2.51
C THR A 299 -61.17 -31.51 -3.62
N ALA A 300 -60.69 -31.57 -4.86
CA ALA A 300 -61.31 -32.33 -5.95
C ALA A 300 -60.26 -33.23 -6.64
N THR A 301 -60.67 -34.47 -6.88
CA THR A 301 -59.98 -35.65 -7.40
C THR A 301 -59.57 -35.56 -8.88
N PRO A 302 -58.41 -36.10 -9.29
CA PRO A 302 -58.06 -36.24 -10.71
C PRO A 302 -58.64 -37.52 -11.34
N THR A 303 -59.22 -37.39 -12.53
CA THR A 303 -59.78 -38.48 -13.35
C THR A 303 -58.71 -39.19 -14.19
N ASN A 304 -58.81 -40.52 -14.27
CA ASN A 304 -57.96 -41.44 -15.02
C ASN A 304 -58.13 -41.34 -16.56
N ARG A 305 -57.02 -41.39 -17.31
CA ARG A 305 -56.99 -41.90 -18.70
C ARG A 305 -55.65 -42.67 -18.95
N PRO A 306 -55.66 -43.80 -19.68
CA PRO A 306 -54.65 -44.85 -19.55
C PRO A 306 -53.42 -44.72 -20.46
N THR A 307 -52.34 -45.32 -19.98
CA THR A 307 -51.01 -45.48 -20.57
C THR A 307 -50.95 -46.50 -21.72
N PRO A 308 -50.19 -46.25 -22.80
CA PRO A 308 -49.64 -47.30 -23.65
C PRO A 308 -48.30 -47.83 -23.11
N THR A 309 -48.15 -49.14 -23.20
CA THR A 309 -47.01 -49.99 -22.78
C THR A 309 -45.66 -49.64 -23.42
N PRO A 310 -44.54 -49.74 -22.70
CA PRO A 310 -43.20 -49.50 -23.24
C PRO A 310 -42.63 -50.74 -23.97
N THR A 311 -42.05 -50.52 -25.14
CA THR A 311 -41.22 -51.48 -25.88
C THR A 311 -39.83 -51.60 -25.26
N LYS A 312 -39.32 -52.84 -25.14
CA LYS A 312 -37.97 -53.16 -24.66
C LYS A 312 -36.93 -52.90 -25.76
N ARG A 313 -35.75 -52.37 -25.34
CA ARG A 313 -34.35 -52.74 -25.73
C ARG A 313 -33.44 -51.49 -25.80
N PRO A 314 -32.11 -51.56 -25.58
CA PRO A 314 -31.29 -52.45 -24.76
C PRO A 314 -30.60 -51.71 -23.58
N THR A 315 -30.26 -52.44 -22.53
CA THR A 315 -29.33 -52.01 -21.47
C THR A 315 -27.92 -51.87 -22.03
N ALA A 316 -27.48 -50.63 -22.27
CA ALA A 316 -26.07 -50.29 -22.29
C ALA A 316 -25.64 -50.04 -20.84
N THR A 317 -24.65 -50.81 -20.39
CA THR A 317 -23.94 -50.62 -19.12
C THR A 317 -23.47 -49.17 -18.99
N PRO A 318 -23.62 -48.51 -17.83
CA PRO A 318 -23.03 -47.20 -17.63
C PRO A 318 -21.51 -47.36 -17.75
N THR A 319 -20.92 -46.72 -18.74
CA THR A 319 -19.49 -46.43 -18.69
C THR A 319 -19.27 -45.56 -17.46
N ASN A 320 -18.35 -45.99 -16.60
CA ASN A 320 -17.86 -45.20 -15.48
C ASN A 320 -17.36 -43.87 -16.03
N ARG A 321 -18.21 -42.84 -15.98
CA ARG A 321 -17.76 -41.45 -16.02
C ARG A 321 -16.85 -41.31 -14.80
N PRO A 322 -15.59 -40.88 -14.94
CA PRO A 322 -14.83 -40.50 -13.77
C PRO A 322 -15.56 -39.30 -13.19
N THR A 323 -16.39 -39.54 -12.16
CA THR A 323 -16.60 -38.54 -11.13
C THR A 323 -15.22 -38.29 -10.57
N ALA A 324 -14.59 -37.19 -10.99
CA ALA A 324 -13.56 -36.57 -10.20
C ALA A 324 -14.23 -36.22 -8.87
N THR A 325 -14.24 -37.17 -7.94
CA THR A 325 -14.31 -36.89 -6.53
C THR A 325 -13.26 -35.80 -6.28
N PRO A 326 -13.62 -34.62 -5.75
CA PRO A 326 -12.61 -33.65 -5.36
C PRO A 326 -11.72 -34.39 -4.36
N SER A 327 -10.50 -34.69 -4.79
CA SER A 327 -9.51 -35.21 -3.88
C SER A 327 -9.35 -34.17 -2.79
N SER A 328 -9.20 -34.65 -1.57
CA SER A 328 -8.89 -33.85 -0.41
C SER A 328 -7.72 -32.87 -0.69
N GLY A 329 -8.04 -31.61 -0.98
CA GLY A 329 -7.31 -30.41 -0.52
C GLY A 329 -6.07 -29.91 -1.26
N GLY A 330 -5.87 -30.20 -2.55
CA GLY A 330 -4.71 -29.73 -3.33
C GLY A 330 -5.07 -28.83 -4.53
N PHE A 331 -4.09 -28.07 -5.03
CA PHE A 331 -4.22 -27.29 -6.27
C PHE A 331 -4.21 -28.24 -7.49
N ASN A 332 -5.07 -28.02 -8.48
CA ASN A 332 -5.13 -28.78 -9.72
C ASN A 332 -3.96 -28.39 -10.63
N THR A 333 -3.02 -29.31 -10.80
CA THR A 333 -1.77 -29.13 -11.55
C THR A 333 -1.78 -29.78 -12.94
N ASN A 334 -2.96 -30.16 -13.45
CA ASN A 334 -3.08 -30.86 -14.73
C ASN A 334 -3.45 -29.94 -15.90
N ASN A 335 -3.67 -28.65 -15.65
CA ASN A 335 -4.18 -27.75 -16.68
C ASN A 335 -3.06 -27.31 -17.63
N THR A 336 -3.34 -27.20 -18.92
CA THR A 336 -2.36 -26.72 -19.92
C THR A 336 -2.90 -25.50 -20.65
N ILE A 337 -2.02 -24.61 -21.09
CA ILE A 337 -2.42 -23.43 -21.89
C ILE A 337 -2.95 -23.92 -23.25
N THR A 338 -4.14 -23.47 -23.64
CA THR A 338 -4.80 -23.90 -24.88
C THR A 338 -4.73 -22.87 -26.02
N LYS A 339 -4.38 -21.62 -25.72
CA LYS A 339 -4.27 -20.50 -26.68
C LYS A 339 -2.90 -19.82 -26.57
N THR A 340 -2.22 -19.61 -27.70
CA THR A 340 -0.78 -19.25 -27.73
C THR A 340 -0.43 -17.84 -28.21
N VAL A 341 -1.22 -17.18 -29.08
CA VAL A 341 -0.99 -15.76 -29.45
C VAL A 341 -2.06 -14.89 -28.81
N ASN A 342 -1.64 -13.96 -27.97
CA ASN A 342 -2.56 -13.28 -27.07
C ASN A 342 -2.54 -11.73 -27.24
N TYR A 343 -1.52 -11.17 -27.89
CA TYR A 343 -1.46 -9.76 -28.30
C TYR A 343 -0.56 -9.59 -29.53
N ASP A 344 -0.99 -8.81 -30.53
CA ASP A 344 -0.24 -8.48 -31.75
C ASP A 344 -0.73 -7.12 -32.27
N ASP A 345 -0.15 -6.04 -31.74
CA ASP A 345 -0.51 -4.67 -32.09
C ASP A 345 0.68 -3.73 -31.85
N LYS A 346 0.73 -2.59 -32.55
CA LYS A 346 1.80 -1.57 -32.46
C LYS A 346 3.23 -2.12 -32.62
N GLY A 347 3.39 -3.18 -33.41
CA GLY A 347 4.69 -3.84 -33.62
C GLY A 347 5.17 -4.68 -32.43
N VAL A 348 4.33 -4.88 -31.42
CA VAL A 348 4.59 -5.73 -30.26
C VAL A 348 3.75 -6.99 -30.36
N LYS A 349 4.38 -8.14 -30.11
CA LYS A 349 3.70 -9.43 -30.05
C LYS A 349 3.98 -10.14 -28.74
N ILE A 350 2.95 -10.59 -28.05
CA ILE A 350 3.07 -11.34 -26.79
C ILE A 350 2.36 -12.70 -26.94
N THR A 351 3.10 -13.76 -26.65
CA THR A 351 2.72 -15.16 -26.87
C THR A 351 2.93 -15.95 -25.59
N PHE A 352 1.87 -16.49 -24.98
CA PHE A 352 2.01 -17.36 -23.81
C PHE A 352 2.28 -18.80 -24.26
N ASN A 353 3.33 -19.42 -23.71
CA ASN A 353 3.86 -20.66 -24.25
C ASN A 353 3.40 -21.88 -23.44
N GLU A 354 3.71 -21.93 -22.15
CA GLU A 354 3.42 -23.08 -21.28
C GLU A 354 3.19 -22.67 -19.83
N ILE A 355 2.55 -23.56 -19.08
CA ILE A 355 2.45 -23.51 -17.62
C ILE A 355 3.08 -24.78 -17.04
N GLN A 356 3.96 -24.60 -16.06
CA GLN A 356 4.69 -25.66 -15.37
C GLN A 356 4.38 -25.61 -13.89
N TYR A 357 3.90 -26.73 -13.34
CA TYR A 357 3.49 -26.82 -11.94
C TYR A 357 4.60 -27.40 -11.07
N SER A 358 4.73 -26.82 -9.89
CA SER A 358 5.49 -27.35 -8.75
C SER A 358 4.53 -27.75 -7.63
N SER A 359 5.08 -28.10 -6.47
CA SER A 359 4.30 -28.46 -5.27
C SER A 359 3.63 -27.25 -4.59
N THR A 360 4.19 -26.05 -4.73
CA THR A 360 3.73 -24.83 -4.02
C THR A 360 3.42 -23.63 -4.94
N TYR A 361 3.81 -23.71 -6.21
CA TYR A 361 3.61 -22.64 -7.20
C TYR A 361 3.55 -23.22 -8.61
N CYS A 362 3.05 -22.45 -9.56
CA CYS A 362 3.26 -22.69 -10.99
C CYS A 362 4.06 -21.55 -11.61
N THR A 363 4.78 -21.86 -12.67
CA THR A 363 5.38 -20.85 -13.55
C THR A 363 4.66 -20.87 -14.88
N PHE A 364 4.42 -19.70 -15.46
CA PHE A 364 4.03 -19.59 -16.86
C PHE A 364 5.15 -18.90 -17.63
N SER A 365 5.38 -19.32 -18.87
CA SER A 365 6.33 -18.65 -19.75
C SER A 365 5.62 -17.93 -20.88
N PHE A 366 6.20 -16.81 -21.29
CA PHE A 366 5.71 -16.03 -22.40
C PHE A 366 6.88 -15.45 -23.21
N THR A 367 6.61 -15.20 -24.48
CA THR A 367 7.55 -14.61 -25.42
C THR A 367 7.05 -13.22 -25.77
N ILE A 368 7.91 -12.22 -25.63
CA ILE A 368 7.69 -10.87 -26.14
C ILE A 368 8.56 -10.68 -27.38
N GLU A 369 7.96 -10.25 -28.47
CA GLU A 369 8.65 -9.81 -29.68
C GLU A 369 8.41 -8.32 -29.86
N ASN A 370 9.48 -7.55 -29.96
CA ASN A 370 9.40 -6.12 -30.23
C ASN A 370 9.90 -5.84 -31.65
N ASN A 371 9.02 -5.36 -32.51
CA ASN A 371 9.28 -4.89 -33.86
C ASN A 371 8.68 -3.48 -34.06
N SER A 372 8.53 -2.72 -32.99
CA SER A 372 7.88 -1.40 -32.98
C SER A 372 8.70 -0.29 -33.65
N GLY A 373 9.98 -0.54 -33.92
CA GLY A 373 10.94 0.47 -34.35
C GLY A 373 11.76 1.10 -33.21
N LYS A 374 11.45 0.77 -31.95
CA LYS A 374 12.09 1.33 -30.75
C LYS A 374 12.37 0.27 -29.70
N ASP A 375 13.26 0.56 -28.76
CA ASP A 375 13.47 -0.29 -27.58
C ASP A 375 12.34 -0.01 -26.58
N LEU A 376 11.67 -1.07 -26.14
CA LEU A 376 10.47 -0.96 -25.30
C LEU A 376 10.68 -1.68 -23.98
N GLU A 377 10.22 -1.05 -22.91
CA GLU A 377 10.16 -1.66 -21.59
C GLU A 377 8.73 -2.08 -21.25
N PHE A 378 8.61 -3.32 -20.77
CA PHE A 378 7.35 -3.99 -20.51
C PHE A 378 7.16 -4.19 -19.03
N TYR A 379 6.03 -3.76 -18.51
CA TYR A 379 5.65 -3.85 -17.09
C TYR A 379 4.32 -4.55 -16.95
N SER A 380 4.27 -5.61 -16.15
CA SER A 380 3.04 -6.24 -15.70
C SER A 380 3.13 -6.37 -14.19
N LYS A 381 2.19 -5.75 -13.46
CA LYS A 381 2.09 -5.84 -12.00
C LYS A 381 0.63 -5.70 -11.60
N ASP A 382 0.02 -4.65 -12.13
CA ASP A 382 -1.34 -4.25 -11.81
C ASP A 382 -2.31 -4.72 -12.90
N LEU A 383 -3.59 -4.89 -12.54
CA LEU A 383 -4.69 -5.27 -13.44
C LEU A 383 -4.66 -6.71 -14.00
N ASN A 384 -3.94 -7.61 -13.34
CA ASN A 384 -3.95 -9.04 -13.68
C ASN A 384 -5.12 -9.76 -12.99
N SER A 385 -5.64 -10.82 -13.61
CA SER A 385 -6.70 -11.64 -12.99
C SER A 385 -6.53 -13.13 -13.23
N ILE A 386 -7.06 -13.94 -12.30
CA ILE A 386 -7.19 -15.40 -12.40
C ILE A 386 -8.63 -15.77 -12.11
N ASN A 387 -9.24 -16.52 -13.04
CA ASN A 387 -10.63 -16.97 -12.95
C ASN A 387 -11.62 -15.83 -12.63
N GLY A 388 -11.36 -14.63 -13.13
CA GLY A 388 -12.19 -13.44 -12.89
C GLY A 388 -11.85 -12.62 -11.64
N TYR A 389 -10.99 -13.12 -10.75
CA TYR A 389 -10.51 -12.37 -9.58
C TYR A 389 -9.22 -11.62 -9.91
N MET A 390 -9.17 -10.33 -9.61
CA MET A 390 -7.98 -9.49 -9.79
C MET A 390 -6.98 -9.73 -8.66
N PHE A 391 -5.71 -9.86 -9.03
CA PHE A 391 -4.60 -10.12 -8.12
C PHE A 391 -3.37 -9.30 -8.52
N ASN A 392 -2.57 -8.89 -7.54
CA ASN A 392 -1.24 -8.31 -7.77
C ASN A 392 -0.20 -9.43 -7.91
N ILE A 393 -0.27 -10.17 -9.02
CA ILE A 393 0.59 -11.33 -9.31
C ILE A 393 1.25 -11.19 -10.67
N GLY A 394 2.32 -11.95 -10.88
CA GLY A 394 3.02 -11.94 -12.16
C GLY A 394 3.80 -10.66 -12.41
N TRP A 395 4.43 -10.11 -11.35
CA TRP A 395 5.30 -8.97 -11.49
C TRP A 395 6.40 -9.28 -12.52
N TYR A 396 6.49 -8.41 -13.51
CA TYR A 396 7.43 -8.50 -14.60
C TYR A 396 7.84 -7.10 -15.03
N SER A 397 9.14 -6.94 -15.27
CA SER A 397 9.74 -5.74 -15.86
C SER A 397 10.89 -6.18 -16.77
N LYS A 398 10.87 -5.76 -18.04
CA LYS A 398 11.94 -6.07 -18.98
C LYS A 398 11.98 -5.12 -20.17
N THR A 399 13.18 -4.65 -20.50
CA THR A 399 13.45 -4.02 -21.80
C THR A 399 13.66 -5.09 -22.87
N VAL A 400 12.94 -4.97 -23.99
CA VAL A 400 13.11 -5.77 -25.20
C VAL A 400 13.50 -4.84 -26.33
N THR A 401 14.75 -4.94 -26.80
CA THR A 401 15.27 -4.14 -27.91
C THR A 401 14.50 -4.38 -29.22
N ASN A 402 14.38 -3.36 -30.05
CA ASN A 402 13.73 -3.45 -31.35
C ASN A 402 14.34 -4.57 -32.22
N GLY A 403 13.48 -5.33 -32.90
CA GLY A 403 13.83 -6.50 -33.69
C GLY A 403 14.27 -7.72 -32.87
N LYS A 404 14.14 -7.71 -31.54
CA LYS A 404 14.51 -8.82 -30.66
C LYS A 404 13.29 -9.49 -30.03
N LYS A 405 13.57 -10.67 -29.46
CA LYS A 405 12.61 -11.46 -28.68
C LYS A 405 13.17 -11.71 -27.28
N ALA A 406 12.31 -11.69 -26.29
CA ALA A 406 12.61 -12.14 -24.93
C ALA A 406 11.68 -13.30 -24.57
N ILE A 407 12.23 -14.34 -23.95
CA ILE A 407 11.46 -15.46 -23.37
C ILE A 407 11.61 -15.35 -21.87
N GLU A 408 10.48 -15.25 -21.19
CA GLU A 408 10.45 -14.90 -19.78
C GLU A 408 9.51 -15.84 -19.03
N LYS A 409 9.70 -15.91 -17.71
CA LYS A 409 8.93 -16.75 -16.81
C LYS A 409 8.45 -15.94 -15.63
N SER A 410 7.21 -16.17 -15.23
CA SER A 410 6.63 -15.56 -14.05
C SER A 410 5.98 -16.64 -13.17
N THR A 411 5.98 -16.39 -11.87
CA THR A 411 5.57 -17.36 -10.84
C THR A 411 4.26 -16.94 -10.19
N ILE A 412 3.38 -17.91 -9.93
CA ILE A 412 2.15 -17.75 -9.16
C ILE A 412 2.16 -18.77 -8.03
N TYR A 413 2.07 -18.30 -6.79
CA TYR A 413 2.06 -19.17 -5.61
C TYR A 413 0.64 -19.63 -5.28
N TYR A 414 0.46 -20.93 -5.01
CA TYR A 414 -0.88 -21.49 -4.77
C TYR A 414 -1.51 -20.97 -3.49
N LYS A 415 -0.71 -20.62 -2.48
CA LYS A 415 -1.21 -20.22 -1.16
C LYS A 415 -2.19 -19.06 -1.25
N GLU A 416 -1.85 -18.04 -2.04
CA GLU A 416 -2.69 -16.86 -2.23
C GLU A 416 -4.00 -17.25 -2.91
N LEU A 417 -3.95 -17.95 -4.04
CA LEU A 417 -5.15 -18.41 -4.77
C LEU A 417 -6.05 -19.31 -3.91
N MET A 418 -5.45 -20.27 -3.20
CA MET A 418 -6.18 -21.21 -2.37
C MET A 418 -6.85 -20.53 -1.18
N SER A 419 -6.32 -19.40 -0.69
CA SER A 419 -7.00 -18.59 0.33
C SER A 419 -8.30 -17.96 -0.18
N TYR A 420 -8.41 -17.72 -1.49
CA TYR A 420 -9.64 -17.26 -2.17
C TYR A 420 -10.51 -18.43 -2.64
N GLY A 421 -10.20 -19.67 -2.25
CA GLY A 421 -10.89 -20.87 -2.70
C GLY A 421 -10.57 -21.27 -4.15
N ILE A 422 -9.64 -20.58 -4.80
CA ILE A 422 -9.19 -20.88 -6.16
C ILE A 422 -8.18 -22.02 -6.10
N ASN A 423 -8.60 -23.20 -6.56
CA ASN A 423 -7.79 -24.41 -6.56
C ASN A 423 -7.39 -24.87 -7.96
N GLU A 424 -7.66 -24.09 -9.00
CA GLU A 424 -7.24 -24.35 -10.37
C GLU A 424 -7.13 -23.04 -11.15
N ILE A 425 -6.37 -23.04 -12.25
CA ILE A 425 -6.30 -21.90 -13.19
C ILE A 425 -7.08 -22.30 -14.43
N ALA A 426 -8.22 -21.65 -14.66
CA ALA A 426 -9.11 -21.83 -15.81
C ALA A 426 -8.85 -20.76 -16.89
N ASP A 427 -8.67 -19.51 -16.46
CA ASP A 427 -8.12 -18.46 -17.29
C ASP A 427 -7.30 -17.45 -16.48
N MET A 428 -6.46 -16.72 -17.20
CA MET A 428 -5.72 -15.57 -16.71
C MET A 428 -5.94 -14.40 -17.66
N ALA A 429 -5.95 -13.18 -17.15
CA ALA A 429 -5.86 -11.97 -17.97
C ALA A 429 -4.67 -11.13 -17.52
N PHE A 430 -3.88 -10.65 -18.48
CA PHE A 430 -2.73 -9.79 -18.22
C PHE A 430 -2.85 -8.46 -18.96
N ILE A 431 -2.41 -7.37 -18.34
CA ILE A 431 -2.24 -6.08 -18.99
C ILE A 431 -0.78 -5.66 -18.81
N PHE A 432 -0.12 -5.32 -19.91
CA PHE A 432 1.23 -4.77 -19.87
C PHE A 432 1.17 -3.26 -20.10
N LYS A 433 1.78 -2.50 -19.21
CA LYS A 433 2.23 -1.13 -19.50
C LYS A 433 3.50 -1.24 -20.33
N VAL A 434 3.50 -0.67 -21.52
CA VAL A 434 4.62 -0.70 -22.46
C VAL A 434 5.09 0.72 -22.68
N THR A 435 6.35 1.01 -22.40
CA THR A 435 6.94 2.34 -22.48
C THR A 435 8.17 2.35 -23.38
N ASP A 436 8.45 3.49 -23.99
CA ASP A 436 9.75 3.77 -24.59
C ASP A 436 10.81 3.85 -23.48
N ASP A 437 11.93 3.13 -23.57
CA ASP A 437 12.98 3.13 -22.52
C ASP A 437 13.59 4.54 -22.34
N ASP A 438 13.47 5.38 -23.37
CA ASP A 438 13.94 6.77 -23.41
C ASP A 438 12.89 7.81 -22.96
N ASP A 439 11.61 7.44 -22.86
CA ASP A 439 10.51 8.34 -22.48
C ASP A 439 9.40 7.61 -21.72
N TRP A 440 9.48 7.68 -20.39
CA TRP A 440 8.55 7.02 -19.47
C TRP A 440 7.15 7.63 -19.45
N GLN A 441 6.99 8.83 -20.01
CA GLN A 441 5.71 9.49 -20.17
C GLN A 441 5.00 9.02 -21.44
N ASN A 442 5.72 8.43 -22.38
CA ASN A 442 5.16 7.85 -23.60
C ASN A 442 4.98 6.33 -23.44
N TYR A 443 3.86 5.97 -22.81
CA TYR A 443 3.46 4.57 -22.63
C TYR A 443 2.09 4.29 -23.21
N PHE A 444 1.81 3.01 -23.43
CA PHE A 444 0.46 2.52 -23.68
C PHE A 444 0.22 1.23 -22.90
N TYR A 445 -1.05 0.95 -22.60
CA TYR A 445 -1.45 -0.35 -22.08
C TYR A 445 -1.85 -1.27 -23.22
N THR A 446 -1.47 -2.55 -23.14
CA THR A 446 -2.01 -3.57 -24.03
C THR A 446 -3.51 -3.76 -23.75
N SER A 447 -4.29 -4.12 -24.76
CA SER A 447 -5.61 -4.71 -24.50
C SER A 447 -5.47 -5.95 -23.60
N PRO A 448 -6.47 -6.30 -22.77
CA PRO A 448 -6.40 -7.47 -21.89
C PRO A 448 -6.01 -8.74 -22.64
N ILE A 449 -4.89 -9.32 -22.24
CA ILE A 449 -4.29 -10.51 -22.84
C ILE A 449 -4.88 -11.74 -22.15
N ILE A 450 -5.88 -12.36 -22.79
CA ILE A 450 -6.60 -13.52 -22.22
C ILE A 450 -5.86 -14.81 -22.52
N VAL A 451 -5.51 -15.56 -21.48
CA VAL A 451 -4.85 -16.86 -21.51
C VAL A 451 -5.79 -17.91 -20.94
N GLU A 452 -6.25 -18.84 -21.78
CA GLU A 452 -7.14 -19.92 -21.36
C GLU A 452 -6.37 -21.22 -21.12
N THR A 453 -6.84 -22.01 -20.17
CA THR A 453 -6.31 -23.35 -19.91
C THR A 453 -7.31 -24.45 -20.33
N SER A 454 -6.89 -25.70 -20.23
CA SER A 454 -7.75 -26.86 -20.49
C SER A 454 -8.98 -26.95 -19.58
N SER A 455 -9.01 -26.26 -18.43
CA SER A 455 -10.17 -26.26 -17.52
C SER A 455 -11.16 -25.12 -17.77
N LYS A 456 -10.90 -24.17 -18.69
CA LYS A 456 -11.79 -23.04 -18.99
C LYS A 456 -13.25 -23.44 -19.22
N LYS A 457 -13.48 -24.55 -19.95
CA LYS A 457 -14.83 -25.03 -20.28
C LYS A 457 -15.54 -25.75 -19.13
N THR A 458 -14.79 -26.20 -18.14
CA THR A 458 -15.32 -26.98 -17.00
C THR A 458 -15.40 -26.15 -15.72
N HIS A 459 -14.74 -25.01 -15.67
CA HIS A 459 -14.77 -24.10 -14.53
C HIS A 459 -16.16 -23.46 -14.38
N ASP A 460 -16.65 -23.39 -13.14
CA ASP A 460 -17.96 -22.85 -12.81
C ASP A 460 -17.85 -21.42 -12.26
N TYR A 461 -17.93 -20.44 -13.16
CA TYR A 461 -17.88 -19.01 -12.81
C TYR A 461 -19.13 -18.53 -12.03
N SER A 462 -20.15 -19.36 -11.86
CA SER A 462 -21.33 -19.01 -11.04
C SER A 462 -21.08 -19.19 -9.54
N VAL A 463 -20.00 -19.88 -9.17
CA VAL A 463 -19.62 -20.10 -7.77
C VAL A 463 -18.79 -18.93 -7.27
N ASP A 464 -19.24 -18.34 -6.16
CA ASP A 464 -18.47 -17.38 -5.40
C ASP A 464 -17.44 -18.10 -4.51
N TYR A 465 -16.27 -18.38 -5.08
CA TYR A 465 -15.21 -19.13 -4.42
C TYR A 465 -14.65 -18.37 -3.20
N TYR A 466 -14.53 -17.05 -3.27
CA TYR A 466 -14.00 -16.24 -2.18
C TYR A 466 -14.95 -16.27 -0.97
N GLN A 467 -16.22 -15.92 -1.14
CA GLN A 467 -17.18 -15.94 -0.03
C GLN A 467 -17.38 -17.35 0.54
N LYS A 468 -17.30 -18.39 -0.30
CA LYS A 468 -17.29 -19.77 0.19
C LYS A 468 -16.06 -20.05 1.06
N ALA A 469 -14.87 -19.63 0.61
CA ALA A 469 -13.62 -19.82 1.35
C ALA A 469 -13.62 -19.09 2.70
N MET A 470 -14.31 -17.95 2.78
CA MET A 470 -14.53 -17.21 4.02
C MET A 470 -15.47 -17.97 4.97
N LYS A 471 -16.60 -18.48 4.45
CA LYS A 471 -17.60 -19.22 5.25
C LYS A 471 -17.09 -20.56 5.77
N ASP A 472 -16.32 -21.29 4.97
CA ASP A 472 -15.82 -22.62 5.31
C ASP A 472 -14.41 -22.63 5.94
N LYS A 473 -13.87 -21.44 6.27
CA LYS A 473 -12.55 -21.23 6.87
C LYS A 473 -11.37 -21.72 6.01
N THR A 474 -11.58 -21.96 4.72
CA THR A 474 -10.49 -22.19 3.76
C THR A 474 -9.52 -21.01 3.72
N TYR A 475 -10.03 -19.77 3.81
CA TYR A 475 -9.18 -18.58 3.89
C TYR A 475 -8.22 -18.66 5.09
N GLU A 476 -8.71 -18.96 6.30
CA GLU A 476 -7.84 -19.06 7.50
C GLU A 476 -6.76 -20.13 7.32
N LYS A 477 -7.18 -21.31 6.83
CA LYS A 477 -6.29 -22.45 6.60
C LYS A 477 -5.12 -22.10 5.69
N TYR A 478 -5.38 -21.40 4.57
CA TYR A 478 -4.36 -21.12 3.58
C TYR A 478 -3.66 -19.79 3.80
N SER A 479 -4.31 -18.74 4.29
CA SER A 479 -3.66 -17.45 4.56
C SER A 479 -2.82 -17.49 5.84
N GLY A 480 -3.28 -18.23 6.86
CA GLY A 480 -2.74 -18.17 8.21
C GLY A 480 -3.29 -17.04 9.07
N LYS A 481 -4.33 -16.34 8.60
CA LYS A 481 -4.96 -15.19 9.26
C LYS A 481 -6.37 -15.56 9.74
N ASP A 482 -6.80 -15.02 10.86
CA ASP A 482 -8.09 -15.32 11.46
C ASP A 482 -9.20 -14.45 10.87
N ILE A 483 -10.36 -15.03 10.58
CA ILE A 483 -11.54 -14.25 10.18
C ILE A 483 -12.22 -13.77 11.45
N GLY A 484 -12.05 -12.48 11.78
CA GLY A 484 -12.71 -11.84 12.90
C GLY A 484 -14.19 -11.55 12.65
N TYR A 485 -14.52 -11.14 11.42
CA TYR A 485 -15.89 -10.89 10.98
C TYR A 485 -16.01 -11.15 9.48
N PHE A 486 -17.16 -11.67 9.03
CA PHE A 486 -17.47 -11.81 7.62
C PHE A 486 -18.97 -11.63 7.37
N SER A 487 -19.31 -10.93 6.29
CA SER A 487 -20.68 -10.75 5.81
C SER A 487 -20.70 -10.72 4.29
N ASN A 488 -21.66 -11.42 3.70
CA ASN A 488 -21.95 -11.39 2.27
C ASN A 488 -23.22 -10.61 1.94
N LYS A 489 -23.58 -9.65 2.81
CA LYS A 489 -24.68 -8.73 2.57
C LYS A 489 -24.15 -7.57 1.73
N ALA A 490 -24.69 -7.40 0.53
CA ALA A 490 -24.31 -6.26 -0.32
C ALA A 490 -24.58 -4.93 0.40
N VAL A 491 -23.60 -4.02 0.35
CA VAL A 491 -23.68 -2.67 0.92
C VAL A 491 -24.02 -1.64 -0.15
N LEU A 492 -23.55 -1.89 -1.37
CA LEU A 492 -23.72 -1.03 -2.52
C LEU A 492 -24.00 -1.90 -3.75
N GLU A 493 -24.96 -1.48 -4.57
CA GLU A 493 -25.19 -2.01 -5.92
C GLU A 493 -25.75 -0.87 -6.79
N ARG A 494 -24.88 -0.25 -7.59
CA ARG A 494 -25.19 0.95 -8.37
C ARG A 494 -24.31 1.01 -9.62
N ASN A 495 -24.89 1.39 -10.76
CA ASN A 495 -24.17 1.58 -12.02
C ASN A 495 -23.23 0.42 -12.38
N GLY A 496 -23.68 -0.83 -12.19
CA GLY A 496 -22.87 -2.02 -12.48
C GLY A 496 -21.82 -2.39 -11.43
N ILE A 497 -21.53 -1.51 -10.46
CA ILE A 497 -20.64 -1.80 -9.33
C ILE A 497 -21.40 -2.35 -8.15
N LYS A 498 -20.84 -3.41 -7.55
CA LYS A 498 -21.39 -4.05 -6.38
C LYS A 498 -20.32 -4.32 -5.34
N LEU A 499 -20.51 -3.82 -4.12
CA LEU A 499 -19.77 -4.27 -2.93
C LEU A 499 -20.50 -5.49 -2.37
N SER A 500 -20.09 -6.69 -2.79
CA SER A 500 -20.80 -7.95 -2.59
C SER A 500 -20.58 -8.57 -1.22
N SER A 501 -19.38 -8.43 -0.66
CA SER A 501 -19.04 -8.92 0.66
C SER A 501 -17.93 -8.10 1.32
N TYR A 502 -17.77 -8.28 2.62
CA TYR A 502 -16.71 -7.67 3.40
C TYR A 502 -16.33 -8.54 4.60
N SER A 503 -15.10 -8.37 5.06
CA SER A 503 -14.59 -9.06 6.24
C SER A 503 -13.55 -8.27 7.00
N LEU A 504 -13.55 -8.45 8.31
CA LEU A 504 -12.46 -8.04 9.18
C LEU A 504 -11.55 -9.24 9.41
N ILE A 505 -10.31 -9.14 8.92
CA ILE A 505 -9.28 -10.17 9.06
C ILE A 505 -8.29 -9.74 10.13
N ASN A 506 -8.00 -10.64 11.07
CA ASN A 506 -7.02 -10.46 12.13
C ASN A 506 -5.71 -11.18 11.75
N SER A 507 -4.58 -10.51 11.95
CA SER A 507 -3.24 -11.06 11.75
C SER A 507 -2.32 -10.56 12.86
N GLY A 508 -2.23 -11.33 13.94
CA GLY A 508 -1.59 -10.86 15.18
C GLY A 508 -2.37 -9.68 15.77
N THR A 509 -1.68 -8.56 16.01
CA THR A 509 -2.30 -7.31 16.49
C THR A 509 -2.92 -6.47 15.38
N TYR A 510 -2.67 -6.81 14.10
CA TYR A 510 -3.16 -6.05 12.96
C TYR A 510 -4.55 -6.52 12.52
N LYS A 511 -5.39 -5.56 12.14
CA LYS A 511 -6.72 -5.76 11.58
C LYS A 511 -6.80 -5.17 10.18
N TYR A 512 -7.44 -5.89 9.28
CA TYR A 512 -7.60 -5.52 7.87
C TYR A 512 -9.06 -5.65 7.46
N LEU A 513 -9.60 -4.61 6.84
CA LEU A 513 -10.91 -4.64 6.21
C LEU A 513 -10.75 -5.03 4.75
N TYR A 514 -11.27 -6.20 4.40
CA TYR A 514 -11.33 -6.68 3.02
C TYR A 514 -12.71 -6.33 2.45
N LEU A 515 -12.74 -5.74 1.26
CA LEU A 515 -13.93 -5.29 0.54
C LEU A 515 -13.97 -5.97 -0.83
N GLU A 516 -14.96 -6.83 -1.06
CA GLU A 516 -15.13 -7.51 -2.34
C GLU A 516 -16.02 -6.70 -3.26
N PHE A 517 -15.43 -6.13 -4.31
CA PHE A 517 -16.13 -5.40 -5.35
C PHE A 517 -16.22 -6.21 -6.64
N THR A 518 -17.38 -6.21 -7.29
CA THR A 518 -17.56 -6.73 -8.65
C THR A 518 -17.94 -5.60 -9.58
N ASN A 519 -17.22 -5.50 -10.71
CA ASN A 519 -17.57 -4.63 -11.83
C ASN A 519 -18.35 -5.44 -12.86
N ASN A 520 -19.66 -5.21 -12.97
CA ASN A 520 -20.53 -5.85 -13.97
C ASN A 520 -20.76 -4.96 -15.22
N SER A 521 -20.07 -3.83 -15.31
CA SER A 521 -20.12 -2.96 -16.48
C SER A 521 -19.14 -3.43 -17.57
N ASP A 522 -19.24 -2.83 -18.75
CA ASP A 522 -18.37 -3.10 -19.89
C ASP A 522 -17.13 -2.20 -19.95
N VAL A 523 -16.96 -1.28 -18.98
CA VAL A 523 -15.82 -0.34 -18.91
C VAL A 523 -15.07 -0.47 -17.58
N PRO A 524 -13.76 -0.16 -17.52
CA PRO A 524 -13.04 -0.13 -16.26
C PRO A 524 -13.63 0.92 -15.31
N VAL A 525 -13.60 0.61 -14.02
CA VAL A 525 -14.11 1.49 -12.97
C VAL A 525 -13.06 1.67 -11.89
N THR A 526 -12.80 2.92 -11.53
CA THR A 526 -11.93 3.28 -10.43
C THR A 526 -12.77 3.56 -9.19
N ILE A 527 -12.40 2.91 -8.09
CA ILE A 527 -12.95 3.19 -6.76
C ILE A 527 -11.92 3.91 -5.92
N GLY A 528 -12.36 4.82 -5.05
CA GLY A 528 -11.52 5.51 -4.08
C GLY A 528 -12.19 5.61 -2.72
N TYR A 529 -11.41 5.64 -1.64
CA TYR A 529 -11.93 5.81 -0.29
C TYR A 529 -11.44 7.12 0.31
N ARG A 530 -12.37 7.91 0.85
CA ARG A 530 -12.09 9.13 1.60
C ARG A 530 -12.73 9.08 2.99
N ASP A 531 -12.20 9.89 3.89
CA ASP A 531 -12.81 10.20 5.19
C ASP A 531 -13.19 8.94 5.99
N ILE A 532 -12.20 8.07 6.19
CA ILE A 532 -12.38 6.79 6.87
C ILE A 532 -12.69 7.05 8.33
N ALA A 533 -13.79 6.48 8.80
CA ALA A 533 -14.30 6.64 10.14
C ALA A 533 -14.42 5.31 10.87
N ILE A 534 -14.13 5.32 12.17
CA ILE A 534 -14.37 4.21 13.08
C ILE A 534 -15.50 4.62 14.03
N ASP A 535 -16.61 3.90 14.00
CA ASP A 535 -17.81 4.20 14.79
C ASP A 535 -18.25 5.67 14.73
N SER A 536 -18.25 6.21 13.50
CA SER A 536 -18.58 7.62 13.15
C SER A 536 -17.54 8.67 13.54
N LEU A 537 -16.45 8.29 14.21
CA LEU A 537 -15.29 9.16 14.43
C LEU A 537 -14.38 9.07 13.20
N VAL A 538 -14.25 10.17 12.45
CA VAL A 538 -13.37 10.23 11.28
C VAL A 538 -11.92 10.22 11.76
N ALA A 539 -11.21 9.18 11.37
CA ALA A 539 -9.85 8.89 11.82
C ALA A 539 -8.80 9.20 10.75
N SER A 540 -9.20 9.28 9.49
CA SER A 540 -8.36 9.76 8.40
C SER A 540 -9.19 10.62 7.47
N ASN A 541 -8.69 11.83 7.17
CA ASN A 541 -9.30 12.75 6.21
C ASN A 541 -8.62 12.65 4.84
N GLY A 542 -9.40 12.80 3.77
CA GLY A 542 -8.87 12.79 2.40
C GLY A 542 -8.71 11.40 1.80
N LEU A 543 -8.11 11.35 0.60
CA LEU A 543 -8.00 10.14 -0.21
C LEU A 543 -7.02 9.15 0.41
N TRP A 544 -7.52 7.98 0.78
CA TRP A 544 -6.74 6.90 1.35
C TRP A 544 -6.05 6.07 0.27
N SER A 545 -6.83 5.58 -0.69
CA SER A 545 -6.34 4.80 -1.81
C SER A 545 -7.35 4.80 -2.94
N THR A 546 -6.89 4.45 -4.14
CA THR A 546 -7.71 4.19 -5.31
C THR A 546 -7.36 2.83 -5.90
N ALA A 547 -8.33 2.17 -6.52
CA ALA A 547 -8.12 0.93 -7.22
C ALA A 547 -9.02 0.82 -8.45
N THR A 548 -8.48 0.30 -9.54
CA THR A 548 -9.23 0.08 -10.79
C THR A 548 -9.69 -1.37 -10.90
N ILE A 549 -10.96 -1.57 -11.18
CA ILE A 549 -11.60 -2.86 -11.38
C ILE A 549 -11.96 -3.00 -12.86
N LEU A 550 -11.37 -3.98 -13.52
CA LEU A 550 -11.61 -4.26 -14.93
C LEU A 550 -13.05 -4.77 -15.18
N PRO A 551 -13.57 -4.60 -16.41
CA PRO A 551 -14.89 -5.10 -16.80
C PRO A 551 -15.07 -6.59 -16.49
N HIS A 552 -16.22 -6.93 -15.91
CA HIS A 552 -16.60 -8.30 -15.57
C HIS A 552 -15.59 -9.03 -14.66
N LYS A 553 -14.89 -8.28 -13.80
CA LYS A 553 -13.96 -8.81 -12.79
C LYS A 553 -14.41 -8.49 -11.38
N THR A 554 -13.89 -9.30 -10.46
CA THR A 554 -14.01 -9.10 -9.01
C THR A 554 -12.65 -8.74 -8.44
N MET A 555 -12.61 -7.77 -7.54
CA MET A 555 -11.42 -7.39 -6.79
C MET A 555 -11.75 -7.45 -5.30
N VAL A 556 -10.82 -7.95 -4.50
CA VAL A 556 -10.90 -7.83 -3.05
C VAL A 556 -9.86 -6.82 -2.61
N ASP A 557 -10.32 -5.61 -2.32
CA ASP A 557 -9.46 -4.52 -1.89
C ASP A 557 -9.28 -4.53 -0.37
N VAL A 558 -8.17 -3.99 0.13
CA VAL A 558 -7.76 -4.15 1.53
C VAL A 558 -7.41 -2.81 2.16
N ILE A 559 -8.09 -2.46 3.25
CA ILE A 559 -7.79 -1.30 4.09
C ILE A 559 -7.17 -1.79 5.41
N THR A 560 -6.00 -1.25 5.76
CA THR A 560 -5.37 -1.52 7.07
C THR A 560 -6.09 -0.70 8.14
N VAL A 561 -6.78 -1.37 9.06
CA VAL A 561 -7.60 -0.73 10.09
C VAL A 561 -6.76 -0.33 11.30
N SER A 562 -5.77 -1.15 11.67
CA SER A 562 -4.93 -0.88 12.85
C SER A 562 -4.07 0.38 12.74
N SER A 563 -3.89 0.94 11.54
CA SER A 563 -3.17 2.20 11.34
C SER A 563 -4.06 3.44 11.47
N LEU A 564 -5.39 3.28 11.60
CA LEU A 564 -6.32 4.41 11.65
C LEU A 564 -6.32 5.13 13.01
N ILE A 565 -6.03 4.41 14.11
CA ILE A 565 -6.05 4.96 15.46
C ILE A 565 -4.83 4.45 16.22
N ASP A 566 -4.04 5.36 16.81
CA ASP A 566 -2.89 5.04 17.65
C ASP A 566 -3.30 4.33 18.95
N GLU A 567 -2.41 3.48 19.48
CA GLU A 567 -2.60 2.72 20.71
C GLU A 567 -2.99 3.61 21.90
N GLY A 568 -2.35 4.78 22.07
CA GLY A 568 -2.66 5.70 23.15
C GLY A 568 -4.07 6.27 23.05
N LEU A 569 -4.57 6.48 21.83
CA LEU A 569 -5.91 6.99 21.61
C LEU A 569 -6.99 5.91 21.82
N ILE A 570 -6.70 4.63 21.53
CA ILE A 570 -7.59 3.50 21.82
C ILE A 570 -8.00 3.49 23.30
N ASP A 571 -7.04 3.66 24.21
CA ASP A 571 -7.28 3.69 25.65
C ASP A 571 -8.11 4.90 26.08
N LEU A 572 -7.76 6.10 25.57
CA LEU A 572 -8.50 7.33 25.87
C LEU A 572 -9.96 7.23 25.41
N LEU A 573 -10.18 6.68 24.21
CA LEU A 573 -11.49 6.48 23.60
C LEU A 573 -12.23 5.24 24.14
N LYS A 574 -11.57 4.42 24.98
CA LYS A 574 -12.08 3.16 25.54
C LYS A 574 -12.61 2.20 24.47
N ILE A 575 -11.90 2.13 23.34
CA ILE A 575 -12.28 1.26 22.22
C ILE A 575 -11.96 -0.18 22.59
N ASN A 576 -12.98 -0.97 22.94
CA ASN A 576 -12.83 -2.40 23.16
C ASN A 576 -12.99 -3.19 21.85
N GLU A 577 -13.91 -2.73 21.00
CA GLU A 577 -14.24 -3.37 19.74
C GLU A 577 -14.76 -2.32 18.76
N ILE A 578 -14.28 -2.36 17.51
CA ILE A 578 -14.76 -1.49 16.44
C ILE A 578 -16.06 -2.07 15.90
N SER A 579 -17.14 -1.29 15.89
CA SER A 579 -18.45 -1.79 15.46
C SER A 579 -18.67 -1.61 13.96
N THR A 580 -18.23 -0.48 13.44
CA THR A 580 -18.45 -0.01 12.08
C THR A 580 -17.23 0.73 11.56
N ILE A 581 -16.97 0.55 10.26
CA ILE A 581 -15.99 1.33 9.51
C ILE A 581 -16.76 2.09 8.44
N GLY A 582 -16.84 3.41 8.58
CA GLY A 582 -17.44 4.31 7.60
C GLY A 582 -16.40 4.85 6.63
N MET A 583 -16.82 5.18 5.41
CA MET A 583 -15.98 5.85 4.41
C MET A 583 -16.87 6.56 3.39
N LEU A 584 -16.35 7.61 2.76
CA LEU A 584 -16.89 8.15 1.52
C LEU A 584 -16.27 7.34 0.38
N LEU A 585 -17.10 6.59 -0.35
CA LEU A 585 -16.68 5.84 -1.52
C LEU A 585 -16.88 6.72 -2.76
N ASP A 586 -15.80 6.96 -3.48
CA ASP A 586 -15.81 7.59 -4.79
C ASP A 586 -15.76 6.49 -5.85
N VAL A 587 -16.62 6.59 -6.86
CA VAL A 587 -16.65 5.66 -7.98
C VAL A 587 -16.67 6.47 -9.26
N ASP A 588 -15.70 6.19 -10.13
CA ASP A 588 -15.54 6.86 -11.41
C ASP A 588 -15.34 5.84 -12.54
N HIS A 589 -16.06 6.04 -13.64
CA HIS A 589 -15.90 5.21 -14.83
C HIS A 589 -14.84 5.85 -15.73
N GLU A 590 -13.99 5.07 -16.39
CA GLU A 590 -12.89 5.62 -17.20
C GLU A 590 -13.37 6.57 -18.33
N ASP A 591 -14.62 6.44 -18.77
CA ASP A 591 -15.26 7.33 -19.74
C ASP A 591 -15.89 8.59 -19.13
N GLU A 592 -15.67 8.83 -17.82
CA GLU A 592 -16.26 9.89 -16.99
C GLU A 592 -17.81 9.95 -17.07
N SER A 593 -18.43 8.87 -17.54
CA SER A 593 -19.87 8.85 -17.82
C SER A 593 -20.71 8.82 -16.55
N ASP A 594 -20.16 8.24 -15.48
CA ASP A 594 -20.89 7.89 -14.27
C ASP A 594 -19.99 8.01 -13.03
N PHE A 595 -19.77 9.25 -12.59
CA PHE A 595 -19.16 9.57 -11.29
C PHE A 595 -20.22 9.63 -10.19
N PHE A 596 -19.95 8.99 -9.05
CA PHE A 596 -20.72 9.23 -7.84
C PHE A 596 -19.88 9.08 -6.57
N GLU A 597 -20.32 9.78 -5.53
CA GLU A 597 -19.77 9.67 -4.18
C GLU A 597 -20.88 9.19 -3.24
N GLU A 598 -20.59 8.22 -2.38
CA GLU A 598 -21.57 7.69 -1.44
C GLU A 598 -20.92 7.34 -0.09
N ARG A 599 -21.47 7.90 1.00
CA ARG A 599 -21.01 7.54 2.35
C ARG A 599 -21.58 6.17 2.71
N ILE A 600 -20.69 5.19 2.82
CA ILE A 600 -21.03 3.82 3.22
C ILE A 600 -20.56 3.54 4.65
N SER A 601 -21.25 2.62 5.32
CA SER A 601 -20.91 2.15 6.66
C SER A 601 -20.88 0.64 6.69
N ILE A 602 -19.71 0.08 6.98
CA ILE A 602 -19.44 -1.35 6.98
C ILE A 602 -19.48 -1.86 8.42
N PRO A 603 -20.48 -2.67 8.81
CA PRO A 603 -20.48 -3.29 10.13
C PRO A 603 -19.38 -4.35 10.20
N VAL A 604 -18.57 -4.33 11.25
CA VAL A 604 -17.43 -5.27 11.41
C VAL A 604 -17.44 -6.00 12.74
N SER A 605 -18.54 -5.91 13.48
CA SER A 605 -18.76 -6.61 14.74
C SER A 605 -20.22 -7.07 14.88
N ASN A 606 -20.41 -8.16 15.63
CA ASN A 606 -21.73 -8.60 16.11
C ASN A 606 -22.07 -8.03 17.51
N ASN A 607 -21.10 -7.41 18.19
CA ASN A 607 -21.21 -6.85 19.53
C ASN A 607 -20.85 -5.36 19.47
N PRO A 608 -21.76 -4.49 18.99
CA PRO A 608 -21.45 -3.07 18.85
C PRO A 608 -21.08 -2.46 20.20
N SER A 609 -19.99 -1.69 20.21
CA SER A 609 -19.52 -0.91 21.34
C SER A 609 -19.61 0.59 21.03
N THR A 610 -19.66 1.42 22.07
CA THR A 610 -19.70 2.87 21.91
C THR A 610 -18.34 3.46 22.27
N ILE A 611 -17.84 4.34 21.40
CA ILE A 611 -16.62 5.10 21.66
C ILE A 611 -16.91 6.19 22.69
N ASP A 612 -16.00 6.35 23.66
CA ASP A 612 -16.07 7.44 24.62
C ASP A 612 -15.59 8.75 23.97
N LEU A 613 -16.53 9.58 23.54
CA LEU A 613 -16.23 10.92 23.00
C LEU A 613 -16.16 12.01 24.10
N SER A 614 -16.30 11.64 25.37
CA SER A 614 -16.23 12.60 26.47
C SER A 614 -14.80 13.07 26.72
N GLY A 615 -14.68 14.29 27.25
CA GLY A 615 -13.43 14.96 27.55
C GLY A 615 -13.68 16.38 28.03
N LYS A 616 -12.62 17.20 28.11
CA LYS A 616 -12.75 18.60 28.53
C LYS A 616 -13.12 19.44 27.30
N THR A 617 -14.30 20.04 27.30
CA THR A 617 -14.68 20.98 26.23
C THR A 617 -13.82 22.24 26.36
N VAL A 618 -13.11 22.59 25.28
CA VAL A 618 -12.16 23.71 25.21
C VAL A 618 -12.67 24.81 24.28
N TYR A 619 -13.56 24.47 23.33
CA TYR A 619 -14.28 25.40 22.48
C TYR A 619 -15.70 24.86 22.22
N ASP A 620 -16.71 25.73 22.25
CA ASP A 620 -18.12 25.39 21.95
C ASP A 620 -18.84 26.67 21.51
N ASP A 621 -18.68 27.03 20.24
CA ASP A 621 -19.27 28.22 19.64
C ASP A 621 -19.42 28.03 18.12
N ASN A 622 -20.20 28.85 17.43
CA ASN A 622 -20.39 28.80 15.97
C ASN A 622 -20.84 27.43 15.42
N GLY A 623 -21.46 26.59 16.25
CA GLY A 623 -21.82 25.21 15.89
C GLY A 623 -20.62 24.25 15.81
N VAL A 624 -19.45 24.65 16.28
CA VAL A 624 -18.22 23.85 16.35
C VAL A 624 -17.89 23.58 17.81
N LYS A 625 -17.59 22.33 18.12
CA LYS A 625 -17.18 21.91 19.47
C LYS A 625 -15.83 21.22 19.40
N VAL A 626 -14.88 21.71 20.20
CA VAL A 626 -13.56 21.09 20.37
C VAL A 626 -13.45 20.54 21.78
N VAL A 627 -13.13 19.26 21.87
CA VAL A 627 -12.96 18.53 23.13
C VAL A 627 -11.51 18.08 23.23
N PHE A 628 -10.81 18.53 24.26
CA PHE A 628 -9.54 17.94 24.64
C PHE A 628 -9.78 16.55 25.23
N LYS A 629 -9.26 15.54 24.54
CA LYS A 629 -9.49 14.13 24.87
C LYS A 629 -8.45 13.61 25.85
N GLY A 630 -7.19 14.03 25.72
CA GLY A 630 -6.11 13.64 26.59
C GLY A 630 -4.75 13.63 25.89
N MET A 631 -3.78 13.04 26.56
CA MET A 631 -2.42 12.84 26.04
C MET A 631 -2.00 11.40 26.29
N ALA A 632 -1.15 10.86 25.42
CA ALA A 632 -0.52 9.55 25.58
C ALA A 632 0.90 9.57 25.04
N LEU A 633 1.76 8.67 25.53
CA LEU A 633 3.06 8.45 24.92
C LEU A 633 2.86 7.83 23.54
N SER A 634 3.58 8.33 22.53
CA SER A 634 3.34 7.95 21.15
C SER A 634 3.59 6.47 20.89
N GLY A 635 2.72 5.82 20.11
CA GLY A 635 2.96 4.47 19.61
C GLY A 635 4.18 4.37 18.69
N TYR A 636 4.54 5.45 18.01
CA TYR A 636 5.71 5.52 17.12
C TYR A 636 7.03 5.61 17.89
N SER A 637 7.05 6.41 18.94
CA SER A 637 8.21 6.62 19.83
C SER A 637 7.68 6.83 21.24
N LYS A 638 7.94 5.88 22.14
CA LYS A 638 7.50 5.98 23.54
C LYS A 638 8.21 7.12 24.31
N LYS A 639 9.05 7.92 23.65
CA LYS A 639 9.68 9.15 24.16
C LYS A 639 8.94 10.42 23.75
N ASP A 640 8.11 10.35 22.71
CA ASP A 640 7.30 11.46 22.23
C ASP A 640 5.93 11.45 22.92
N LEU A 641 5.25 12.59 22.91
CA LEU A 641 3.92 12.76 23.49
C LEU A 641 2.94 13.14 22.38
N ASP A 642 1.88 12.36 22.23
CA ASP A 642 0.75 12.67 21.37
C ASP A 642 -0.37 13.34 22.19
N ILE A 643 -0.97 14.38 21.63
CA ILE A 643 -2.03 15.20 22.23
C ILE A 643 -3.25 15.13 21.34
N TYR A 644 -4.40 14.79 21.94
CA TYR A 644 -5.61 14.46 21.18
C TYR A 644 -6.76 15.42 21.45
N PHE A 645 -7.35 15.93 20.39
CA PHE A 645 -8.61 16.66 20.38
C PHE A 645 -9.64 15.96 19.50
N LEU A 646 -10.91 16.16 19.82
CA LEU A 646 -12.04 15.77 18.99
C LEU A 646 -12.76 17.05 18.54
N VAL A 647 -12.96 17.19 17.23
CA VAL A 647 -13.61 18.36 16.65
C VAL A 647 -14.91 17.93 16.02
N THR A 648 -16.02 18.37 16.59
CA THR A 648 -17.37 18.14 16.05
C THR A 648 -17.85 19.40 15.37
N ASN A 649 -18.23 19.30 14.09
CA ASN A 649 -18.77 20.40 13.31
C ASN A 649 -20.26 20.19 13.03
N ASN A 650 -21.11 21.09 13.52
CA ASN A 650 -22.54 21.18 13.23
C ASN A 650 -22.92 22.61 12.75
N SER A 651 -21.96 23.34 12.19
CA SER A 651 -22.11 24.74 11.78
C SER A 651 -22.98 24.94 10.53
N GLY A 652 -23.33 23.87 9.83
CA GLY A 652 -24.04 23.90 8.55
C GLY A 652 -23.13 24.02 7.32
N ARG A 653 -21.80 24.13 7.50
CA ARG A 653 -20.81 24.23 6.42
C ARG A 653 -19.54 23.45 6.74
N LYS A 654 -18.69 23.19 5.73
CA LYS A 654 -17.34 22.67 5.94
C LYS A 654 -16.47 23.75 6.61
N ILE A 655 -15.63 23.35 7.56
CA ILE A 655 -14.68 24.24 8.23
C ILE A 655 -13.26 23.68 8.11
N ARG A 656 -12.28 24.55 8.32
CA ARG A 656 -10.89 24.21 8.60
C ARG A 656 -10.55 24.67 10.00
N ILE A 657 -9.96 23.78 10.80
CA ILE A 657 -9.42 24.09 12.12
C ILE A 657 -7.90 24.04 12.06
N ASP A 658 -7.23 24.97 12.74
CA ASP A 658 -5.79 25.08 12.79
C ASP A 658 -5.33 25.64 14.16
N THR A 659 -4.02 25.58 14.39
CA THR A 659 -3.36 26.38 15.43
C THR A 659 -2.56 27.51 14.77
N GLY A 660 -2.67 28.72 15.30
CA GLY A 660 -1.82 29.83 14.87
C GLY A 660 -0.32 29.51 14.95
N TYR A 661 0.47 30.05 14.03
CA TYR A 661 1.91 29.75 13.94
C TYR A 661 2.67 30.34 15.16
N ASN A 662 3.08 29.44 16.07
CA ASN A 662 3.75 29.72 17.36
C ASN A 662 2.86 30.14 18.53
N ASP A 663 1.54 29.91 18.50
CA ASP A 663 0.65 30.36 19.59
C ASP A 663 0.23 29.25 20.55
N SER A 664 1.13 28.29 20.80
CA SER A 664 0.94 27.24 21.80
C SER A 664 2.06 27.18 22.84
N SER A 665 1.70 26.75 24.05
CA SER A 665 2.64 26.61 25.16
C SER A 665 2.35 25.38 26.04
N ILE A 666 3.40 24.85 26.66
CA ILE A 666 3.35 23.77 27.65
C ILE A 666 3.92 24.31 28.95
N ASN A 667 3.15 24.23 30.04
CA ASN A 667 3.52 24.80 31.35
C ASN A 667 3.96 26.29 31.27
N GLY A 668 3.40 27.04 30.32
CA GLY A 668 3.73 28.45 30.07
C GLY A 668 5.01 28.70 29.25
N TYR A 669 5.68 27.65 28.77
CA TYR A 669 6.81 27.76 27.84
C TYR A 669 6.34 27.57 26.40
N MET A 670 6.70 28.50 25.53
CA MET A 670 6.33 28.46 24.11
C MET A 670 6.83 27.17 23.47
N GLN A 671 5.91 26.41 22.88
CA GLN A 671 6.20 25.12 22.30
C GLN A 671 5.15 24.78 21.25
N SER A 672 5.58 24.38 20.05
CA SER A 672 4.65 23.84 19.04
C SER A 672 4.11 22.48 19.50
N LEU A 673 2.80 22.29 19.38
CA LEU A 673 2.13 21.02 19.66
C LEU A 673 2.07 20.08 18.45
N GLY A 674 2.60 20.49 17.29
CA GLY A 674 2.58 19.68 16.08
C GLY A 674 1.18 19.37 15.55
N LEU A 675 0.17 20.19 15.88
CA LEU A 675 -1.19 20.07 15.37
C LEU A 675 -1.23 20.56 13.92
N TRP A 676 -1.55 19.66 12.98
CA TRP A 676 -1.75 20.06 11.59
C TRP A 676 -3.18 20.52 11.37
N SER A 677 -3.35 21.50 10.48
CA SER A 677 -4.68 21.92 10.09
C SER A 677 -5.49 20.80 9.48
N THR A 678 -6.78 20.72 9.82
CA THR A 678 -7.65 19.69 9.28
C THR A 678 -9.01 20.26 8.87
N TYR A 679 -9.62 19.64 7.87
CA TYR A 679 -10.97 20.00 7.43
C TYR A 679 -12.00 19.12 8.15
N VAL A 680 -13.15 19.70 8.48
CA VAL A 680 -14.25 18.99 9.14
C VAL A 680 -15.54 19.30 8.40
N ASP A 681 -16.15 18.31 7.76
CA ASP A 681 -17.44 18.52 7.11
C ASP A 681 -18.56 18.68 8.14
N ASN A 682 -19.67 19.26 7.70
CA ASN A 682 -20.84 19.41 8.57
C ASN A 682 -21.40 18.03 8.99
N ASN A 683 -21.79 17.93 10.27
CA ASN A 683 -22.22 16.72 10.97
C ASN A 683 -21.14 15.63 11.14
N GLN A 684 -19.85 15.98 11.05
CA GLN A 684 -18.76 15.05 11.37
C GLN A 684 -18.14 15.34 12.73
N THR A 685 -17.53 14.30 13.30
CA THR A 685 -16.54 14.43 14.37
C THR A 685 -15.22 13.84 13.86
N VAL A 686 -14.15 14.61 13.90
CA VAL A 686 -12.80 14.19 13.46
C VAL A 686 -11.84 14.14 14.64
N ILE A 687 -10.81 13.31 14.51
CA ILE A 687 -9.62 13.38 15.36
C ILE A 687 -8.77 14.57 14.88
N TRP A 688 -8.35 15.41 15.82
CA TRP A 688 -7.37 16.46 15.59
C TRP A 688 -6.25 16.29 16.61
N ASP A 689 -5.12 15.78 16.15
CA ASP A 689 -4.00 15.38 17.01
C ASP A 689 -2.68 16.01 16.57
N GLY A 690 -1.75 16.08 17.51
CA GLY A 690 -0.43 16.63 17.30
C GLY A 690 0.60 15.95 18.20
N ARG A 691 1.87 16.06 17.80
CA ARG A 691 3.00 15.44 18.47
C ARG A 691 3.97 16.48 19.04
N VAL A 692 4.31 16.29 20.30
CA VAL A 692 5.44 16.96 20.95
C VAL A 692 6.62 15.98 20.97
N TYR A 693 7.66 16.31 20.20
CA TYR A 693 8.86 15.48 20.09
C TYR A 693 9.66 15.45 21.38
N SER A 694 10.36 14.34 21.63
CA SER A 694 11.19 14.16 22.82
C SER A 694 12.25 15.26 22.96
N SER A 695 12.79 15.80 21.87
CA SER A 695 13.72 16.94 21.91
C SER A 695 13.10 18.18 22.55
N SER A 696 11.85 18.49 22.22
CA SER A 696 11.12 19.59 22.83
C SER A 696 10.79 19.33 24.30
N LEU A 697 10.50 18.09 24.68
CA LEU A 697 10.31 17.73 26.08
C LEU A 697 11.61 17.85 26.89
N GLU A 698 12.74 17.46 26.31
CA GLU A 698 14.08 17.61 26.89
C GLU A 698 14.44 19.09 27.11
N ASP A 699 14.16 19.97 26.13
CA ASP A 699 14.37 21.42 26.25
C ASP A 699 13.56 22.03 27.41
N LEU A 700 12.37 21.47 27.68
CA LEU A 700 11.50 21.85 28.80
C LEU A 700 11.87 21.18 30.13
N ASN A 701 12.91 20.33 30.16
CA ASN A 701 13.28 19.47 31.29
C ASN A 701 12.13 18.58 31.79
N ILE A 702 11.28 18.11 30.86
CA ILE A 702 10.16 17.21 31.16
C ILE A 702 10.59 15.77 30.86
N SER A 703 10.65 14.94 31.90
CA SER A 703 11.05 13.53 31.78
C SER A 703 9.87 12.55 31.76
N ASN A 704 8.78 12.93 32.43
CA ASN A 704 7.53 12.19 32.51
C ASN A 704 6.37 13.12 32.11
N PRO A 705 6.12 13.31 30.80
CA PRO A 705 5.17 14.32 30.33
C PRO A 705 3.74 14.12 30.82
N LEU A 706 3.30 12.87 31.02
CA LEU A 706 1.96 12.57 31.54
C LEU A 706 1.78 12.98 33.01
N GLU A 707 2.87 13.20 33.75
CA GLU A 707 2.85 13.65 35.14
C GLU A 707 3.23 15.12 35.33
N GLU A 708 4.19 15.61 34.53
CA GLU A 708 4.81 16.91 34.71
C GLU A 708 4.11 18.03 33.93
N ILE A 709 3.35 17.70 32.87
CA ILE A 709 2.54 18.70 32.16
C ILE A 709 1.27 18.99 32.97
N THR A 710 1.17 20.22 33.43
CA THR A 710 0.06 20.73 34.25
C THR A 710 -0.88 21.63 33.44
N GLU A 711 -0.36 22.24 32.38
CA GLU A 711 -1.09 23.20 31.56
C GLU A 711 -0.65 23.14 30.10
N ILE A 712 -1.63 23.20 29.20
CA ILE A 712 -1.43 23.43 27.77
C ILE A 712 -2.20 24.69 27.39
N GLU A 713 -1.62 25.54 26.55
CA GLU A 713 -2.30 26.67 25.95
C GLU A 713 -2.13 26.60 24.43
N LEU A 714 -3.18 26.94 23.68
CA LEU A 714 -3.14 27.02 22.22
C LEU A 714 -4.16 28.03 21.70
N GLU A 715 -3.88 28.65 20.56
CA GLU A 715 -4.88 29.32 19.75
C GLU A 715 -5.64 28.31 18.89
N ILE A 716 -6.97 28.39 18.91
CA ILE A 716 -7.83 27.67 17.97
C ILE A 716 -8.27 28.66 16.90
N GLU A 717 -7.83 28.42 15.67
CA GLU A 717 -8.22 29.20 14.49
C GLU A 717 -9.24 28.40 13.67
N LEU A 718 -10.38 29.03 13.37
CA LEU A 718 -11.42 28.46 12.52
C LEU A 718 -11.56 29.30 11.25
N THR A 719 -11.47 28.64 10.11
CA THR A 719 -11.70 29.24 8.78
C THR A 719 -12.73 28.43 8.01
N ASP A 720 -13.35 29.02 6.99
CA ASP A 720 -14.12 28.26 6.01
C ASP A 720 -13.20 27.57 4.99
N GLU A 721 -13.77 26.80 4.06
CA GLU A 721 -13.01 26.10 3.01
C GLU A 721 -12.28 27.02 2.02
N HIS A 722 -12.55 28.32 2.08
CA HIS A 722 -11.91 29.37 1.27
C HIS A 722 -10.95 30.24 2.10
N TYR A 723 -10.58 29.79 3.30
CA TYR A 723 -9.68 30.48 4.23
C TYR A 723 -10.21 31.83 4.72
N HIS A 724 -11.53 32.05 4.73
CA HIS A 724 -12.09 33.20 5.43
C HIS A 724 -12.22 32.90 6.92
N ASP A 725 -11.78 33.85 7.74
CA ASP A 725 -11.83 33.73 9.20
C ASP A 725 -13.27 33.60 9.70
N ILE A 726 -13.49 32.61 10.57
CA ILE A 726 -14.73 32.40 11.31
C ILE A 726 -14.56 32.88 12.74
N ASP A 727 -13.49 32.43 13.42
CA ASP A 727 -13.20 32.75 14.81
C ASP A 727 -11.74 32.42 15.12
N SER A 728 -11.13 33.13 16.06
CA SER A 728 -9.84 32.77 16.63
C SER A 728 -9.79 33.08 18.12
N ARG A 729 -9.40 32.08 18.93
CA ARG A 729 -9.39 32.23 20.40
C ARG A 729 -8.27 31.44 21.05
N MET A 730 -7.58 32.10 21.99
CA MET A 730 -6.68 31.45 22.94
C MET A 730 -7.45 30.60 23.93
N VAL A 731 -7.02 29.35 24.09
CA VAL A 731 -7.60 28.40 25.02
C VAL A 731 -6.55 27.81 25.95
N LYS A 732 -6.85 27.84 27.25
CA LYS A 732 -5.98 27.31 28.31
C LYS A 732 -6.59 26.06 28.96
N ILE A 733 -5.83 24.97 28.91
CA ILE A 733 -6.20 23.64 29.36
C ILE A 733 -5.40 23.28 30.61
N LYS A 734 -5.99 23.54 31.78
CA LYS A 734 -5.47 23.00 33.05
C LYS A 734 -5.73 21.50 33.16
N LEU A 735 -4.66 20.73 33.36
CA LEU A 735 -4.67 19.26 33.52
C LEU A 735 -4.57 18.84 34.99
N ARG A 736 -3.95 19.68 35.83
CA ARG A 736 -3.77 19.45 37.27
C ARG A 736 -3.93 20.75 38.06
#